data_AF-A0A3L7P783-F1
#
_entry.id   AF-A0A3L7P783-F1
#
_cell.length_a   1.000
_cell.length_b   1.000
_cell.length_c   1.000
_cell.angle_alpha   90.00
_cell.angle_beta   90.00
_cell.angle_gamma   90.00
#
_symmetry.space_group_name_H-M   'P 1'
#
loop_
_entity.id
_entity.type
_entity.pdbx_description
1 polymer ?
#
loop_
_entity_poly.entity_id
_entity_poly.type
_entity_poly.pdbx_seq_one_letter_code
_entity_poly.pdbx_strand_id
1 'polypeptide(L)'
;MLWIALIGWTALAESPAPVLAFETDIRPILRIYCLDCHGGEEKLQGGLDLRQARLARKGGKHGPVLAAGKPALSPLLERMKSGEMPPGEKKVPAAQIALIEQWISQGAKTLRPEPETIDPGLSITPEDRAYWFYQPIRRLPPPALGAATPIDAWVLAGLRQRGLGFVPEADRRTLIRRVALDLTGLPPTRLEIAAFLADSGAKAYENMVDRYLAAPGYAERWARHWLDVFGYADSDGDGTNDTVRPYAWKFRDYLIRALEADKPLDRLFLEMLAGDELLPRPLKDPQQPELLAATLLARLGPDATASGGEQPLVADLVMADSLKIISASLLGLTVGCAQCHDHKYDPIPQADYFRLRAIFAPAWNPAAWKGPGGRVVSLMTTAQREERARLEVLEKDLVASRDKKANEWIATVFAAEIARFPEPERQPLIDAFKAPADKRTPAQKKLVEGNPKLNISAGVLYQFNQKAVEELKKIDDELVKVRARKPVEDFVSCLAEDPGLVVDTRLHHRGDPRQPKGPALAPADLTIAQPEGKRADLPAKNTAMATTGRRLAWVKTLFRGDHPLVGRVLANRLWLHHFGRGIVDTPGDFGLLGQPPTHPALLDHLADELARAGWSQKALHRQILRSATYRQTSRATPEALAKDPDNRLYSRYPAHRLESEAIRDRVLATSGALDATRFGPPVVTEEDASGLVNAQSKRRSIYLQVRRSRPETLMAAFDTPSPALNCDKRVRSNAATQALVLMNGEFLRGQAATLAARARAEAGVNPQAMLAAKPFANRHILPAPVWTYGYGALDPTGKPAGFTPLPHWTGSQFQGSARLPDPATGWVLLNAAGGHPGDPAHAAIRRFVAPADGTLQVTGTLNHSSPLGNGVRARLIVPGPRPDERLQAGEWTVRNSTAATNAGNRRLRKGEIVDCVVDCLGQESSDSFGWAVVFTLSPTDGKPASRYDSASAFAGPTPPTGPPLAAQAAHALELAQARPAQEGELELLVAFLENQAARLRGLPALEQAIMTNLCQQLLSTNEFLYVD
;
A
#
# COMPACT_ATOMS: atom_id res chain seq x y z
N MET A 1 -36.72 -46.76 -38.41
CA MET A 1 -36.40 -48.04 -37.73
C MET A 1 -35.13 -47.80 -36.93
N LEU A 2 -35.13 -47.29 -35.70
CA LEU A 2 -35.70 -47.80 -34.43
C LEU A 2 -35.23 -49.22 -34.10
N TRP A 3 -34.15 -49.32 -33.31
CA TRP A 3 -33.92 -50.39 -32.35
C TRP A 3 -33.44 -49.77 -31.02
N ILE A 4 -34.29 -49.95 -30.01
CA ILE A 4 -34.15 -49.53 -28.61
C ILE A 4 -33.44 -50.66 -27.87
N ALA A 5 -32.42 -50.34 -27.07
CA ALA A 5 -31.86 -51.24 -26.07
C ALA A 5 -32.20 -50.70 -24.67
N LEU A 6 -32.88 -51.54 -23.89
CA LEU A 6 -33.41 -51.28 -22.56
C LEU A 6 -32.32 -50.91 -21.55
N ILE A 7 -32.52 -49.80 -20.83
CA ILE A 7 -31.87 -49.53 -19.55
C ILE A 7 -32.85 -49.97 -18.46
N GLY A 8 -32.48 -51.00 -17.70
CA GLY A 8 -33.20 -51.42 -16.50
C GLY A 8 -33.12 -50.33 -15.43
N TRP A 9 -34.28 -49.83 -15.01
CA TRP A 9 -34.41 -49.05 -13.79
C TRP A 9 -34.18 -49.95 -12.59
N THR A 10 -33.03 -49.80 -11.94
CA THR A 10 -32.89 -50.21 -10.54
C THR A 10 -33.64 -49.18 -9.70
N ALA A 11 -34.70 -49.63 -9.02
CA ALA A 11 -35.37 -48.84 -8.01
C ALA A 11 -34.36 -48.50 -6.91
N LEU A 12 -33.93 -47.24 -6.84
CA LEU A 12 -33.23 -46.70 -5.68
C LEU A 12 -34.18 -46.82 -4.50
N ALA A 13 -33.83 -47.66 -3.52
CA ALA A 13 -34.50 -47.67 -2.23
C ALA A 13 -34.39 -46.26 -1.62
N GLU A 14 -35.52 -45.59 -1.39
CA GLU A 14 -35.57 -44.36 -0.61
C GLU A 14 -34.92 -44.62 0.75
N SER A 15 -33.80 -43.96 1.02
CA SER A 15 -33.23 -43.94 2.36
C SER A 15 -34.27 -43.31 3.29
N PRO A 16 -34.55 -43.91 4.47
CA PRO A 16 -35.55 -43.36 5.38
C PRO A 16 -35.21 -41.91 5.72
N ALA A 17 -36.23 -41.05 5.71
CA ALA A 17 -36.07 -39.64 6.03
C ALA A 17 -35.32 -39.47 7.36
N PRO A 18 -34.33 -38.57 7.45
CA PRO A 18 -33.52 -38.41 8.66
C PRO A 18 -34.40 -38.10 9.87
N VAL A 19 -34.09 -38.71 11.01
CA VAL A 19 -34.79 -38.45 12.28
C VAL A 19 -34.30 -37.10 12.80
N LEU A 20 -35.20 -36.12 12.84
CA LEU A 20 -34.93 -34.78 13.32
C LEU A 20 -35.13 -34.71 14.84
N ALA A 21 -34.28 -33.93 15.51
CA ALA A 21 -34.38 -33.67 16.93
C ALA A 21 -34.55 -32.17 17.21
N PHE A 22 -35.26 -31.85 18.28
CA PHE A 22 -35.54 -30.47 18.65
C PHE A 22 -34.26 -29.65 18.84
N GLU A 23 -33.29 -30.17 19.59
CA GLU A 23 -32.06 -29.47 19.97
C GLU A 23 -31.19 -29.08 18.78
N THR A 24 -31.02 -29.99 17.82
CA THR A 24 -30.06 -29.85 16.71
C THR A 24 -30.68 -29.25 15.46
N ASP A 25 -31.94 -29.57 15.16
CA ASP A 25 -32.55 -29.24 13.88
C ASP A 25 -33.57 -28.09 13.98
N ILE A 26 -34.24 -27.95 15.12
CA ILE A 26 -35.40 -27.05 15.27
C ILE A 26 -35.11 -25.82 16.11
N ARG A 27 -34.46 -26.00 17.27
CA ARG A 27 -34.09 -24.91 18.17
C ARG A 27 -33.26 -23.84 17.46
N PRO A 28 -32.28 -24.15 16.56
CA PRO A 28 -31.55 -23.12 15.83
C PRO A 28 -32.46 -22.23 14.97
N ILE A 29 -33.49 -22.81 14.34
CA ILE A 29 -34.49 -22.06 13.57
C ILE A 29 -35.30 -21.16 14.51
N LEU A 30 -35.84 -21.73 15.59
CA LEU A 30 -36.63 -20.94 16.55
C LEU A 30 -35.80 -19.84 17.21
N ARG A 31 -34.51 -20.07 17.49
CA ARG A 31 -33.56 -19.08 18.03
C ARG A 31 -33.46 -17.85 17.12
N ILE A 32 -33.43 -18.06 15.81
CA ILE A 32 -33.30 -16.99 14.79
C ILE A 32 -34.60 -16.19 14.61
N TYR A 33 -35.76 -16.84 14.67
CA TYR A 33 -37.03 -16.26 14.22
C TYR A 33 -38.07 -16.03 15.32
N CYS A 34 -37.97 -16.70 16.46
CA CYS A 34 -39.06 -16.75 17.44
C CYS A 34 -38.63 -16.45 18.88
N LEU A 35 -37.39 -16.81 19.27
CA LEU A 35 -36.99 -16.71 20.67
C LEU A 35 -36.88 -15.27 21.19
N ASP A 36 -36.68 -14.27 20.34
CA ASP A 36 -36.71 -12.86 20.78
C ASP A 36 -38.02 -12.53 21.54
N CYS A 37 -39.16 -13.00 21.05
CA CYS A 37 -40.47 -12.76 21.68
C CYS A 37 -40.93 -13.92 22.58
N HIS A 38 -40.45 -15.14 22.31
CA HIS A 38 -40.95 -16.38 22.90
C HIS A 38 -39.86 -17.20 23.60
N GLY A 39 -38.91 -16.54 24.26
CA GLY A 39 -37.95 -17.21 25.14
C GLY A 39 -36.86 -16.32 25.75
N GLY A 40 -36.39 -15.32 24.99
CA GLY A 40 -35.24 -14.47 25.34
C GLY A 40 -35.59 -13.27 26.21
N GLU A 41 -36.85 -12.83 26.23
CA GLU A 41 -37.31 -11.74 27.09
C GLU A 41 -37.90 -12.28 28.41
N GLU A 42 -37.74 -11.53 29.52
CA GLU A 42 -38.40 -11.85 30.80
C GLU A 42 -39.93 -11.92 30.69
N LYS A 43 -40.52 -11.11 29.81
CA LYS A 43 -41.96 -11.06 29.57
C LYS A 43 -42.29 -11.64 28.21
N LEU A 44 -42.62 -12.93 28.19
CA LEU A 44 -42.95 -13.68 26.98
C LEU A 44 -44.24 -13.19 26.31
N GLN A 45 -44.18 -12.94 25.01
CA GLN A 45 -45.37 -12.58 24.23
C GLN A 45 -46.36 -13.75 24.22
N GLY A 46 -47.63 -13.45 24.49
CA GLY A 46 -48.67 -14.47 24.62
C GLY A 46 -48.42 -15.50 25.73
N GLY A 47 -47.45 -15.29 26.63
CA GLY A 47 -47.02 -16.28 27.62
C GLY A 47 -46.44 -17.58 27.02
N LEU A 48 -46.03 -17.55 25.75
CA LEU A 48 -45.52 -18.71 25.03
C LEU A 48 -44.00 -18.78 25.13
N ASP A 49 -43.48 -19.94 25.55
CA ASP A 49 -42.04 -20.25 25.58
C ASP A 49 -41.71 -21.37 24.58
N LEU A 50 -40.80 -21.08 23.65
CA LEU A 50 -40.38 -21.97 22.58
C LEU A 50 -38.95 -22.50 22.78
N ARG A 51 -38.33 -22.28 23.95
CA ARG A 51 -36.97 -22.78 24.24
C ARG A 51 -36.89 -24.30 24.38
N GLN A 52 -38.03 -24.95 24.62
CA GLN A 52 -38.19 -26.39 24.77
C GLN A 52 -39.43 -26.90 24.01
N ALA A 53 -39.36 -28.12 23.48
CA ALA A 53 -40.48 -28.79 22.83
C ALA A 53 -41.63 -29.01 23.83
N ARG A 54 -41.34 -29.39 25.08
CA ARG A 54 -42.31 -29.54 26.17
C ARG A 54 -43.03 -28.23 26.48
N LEU A 55 -42.33 -27.11 26.45
CA LEU A 55 -42.93 -25.78 26.68
C LEU A 55 -43.82 -25.35 25.50
N ALA A 56 -43.39 -25.64 24.27
CA ALA A 56 -44.24 -25.43 23.09
C ALA A 56 -45.52 -26.30 23.10
N ARG A 57 -45.43 -27.54 23.61
CA ARG A 57 -46.59 -28.42 23.83
C ARG A 57 -47.48 -27.93 24.97
N LYS A 58 -46.91 -27.38 26.05
CA LYS A 58 -47.67 -26.72 27.12
C LYS A 58 -48.43 -25.51 26.58
N GLY A 59 -47.80 -24.77 25.67
CA GLY A 59 -48.38 -23.61 25.01
C GLY A 59 -48.39 -22.35 25.87
N GLY A 60 -49.04 -21.30 25.34
CA GLY A 60 -49.19 -20.01 26.00
C GLY A 60 -50.64 -19.74 26.44
N LYS A 61 -51.01 -18.46 26.53
CA LYS A 61 -52.36 -17.99 26.91
C LYS A 61 -53.49 -18.54 26.01
N HIS A 62 -53.16 -18.97 24.79
CA HIS A 62 -54.10 -19.52 23.81
C HIS A 62 -54.02 -21.05 23.67
N GLY A 63 -53.34 -21.73 24.60
CA GLY A 63 -53.17 -23.18 24.58
C GLY A 63 -51.94 -23.68 23.81
N PRO A 64 -51.82 -25.02 23.63
CA PRO A 64 -50.71 -25.66 22.93
C PRO A 64 -50.50 -25.14 21.51
N VAL A 65 -49.24 -24.90 21.13
CA VAL A 65 -48.90 -24.46 19.76
C VAL A 65 -48.25 -25.57 18.93
N LEU A 66 -47.97 -26.72 19.57
CA LEU A 66 -47.27 -27.87 19.02
C LEU A 66 -48.04 -29.16 19.32
N ALA A 67 -48.53 -29.84 18.29
CA ALA A 67 -49.19 -31.14 18.39
C ALA A 67 -48.29 -32.24 17.79
N ALA A 68 -47.60 -32.99 18.66
CA ALA A 68 -46.69 -34.05 18.25
C ALA A 68 -47.38 -35.10 17.35
N GLY A 69 -46.75 -35.41 16.21
CA GLY A 69 -47.27 -36.34 15.20
C GLY A 69 -48.37 -35.75 14.30
N LYS A 70 -48.82 -34.51 14.55
CA LYS A 70 -49.95 -33.89 13.85
C LYS A 70 -49.61 -32.48 13.36
N PRO A 71 -48.82 -32.32 12.28
CA PRO A 71 -48.44 -31.01 11.75
C PRO A 71 -49.63 -30.10 11.44
N ALA A 72 -50.71 -30.65 10.86
CA ALA A 72 -51.92 -29.91 10.54
C ALA A 72 -52.67 -29.36 11.77
N LEU A 73 -52.38 -29.85 12.97
CA LEU A 73 -52.96 -29.38 14.24
C LEU A 73 -51.97 -28.56 15.08
N SER A 74 -50.88 -28.07 14.48
CA SER A 74 -49.85 -27.28 15.17
C SER A 74 -49.94 -25.80 14.77
N PRO A 75 -50.58 -24.92 15.57
CA PRO A 75 -50.73 -23.49 15.27
C PRO A 75 -49.41 -22.77 14.98
N LEU A 76 -48.31 -23.21 15.60
CA LEU A 76 -46.98 -22.64 15.33
C LEU A 76 -46.62 -22.77 13.83
N LEU A 77 -46.89 -23.93 13.24
CA LEU A 77 -46.57 -24.20 11.82
C LEU A 77 -47.47 -23.39 10.89
N GLU A 78 -48.77 -23.30 11.20
CA GLU A 78 -49.73 -22.49 10.46
C GLU A 78 -49.29 -21.02 10.40
N ARG A 79 -48.93 -20.44 11.55
CA ARG A 79 -48.50 -19.04 11.65
C ARG A 79 -47.16 -18.76 10.97
N MET A 80 -46.25 -19.73 10.93
CA MET A 80 -45.02 -19.61 10.14
C MET A 80 -45.31 -19.66 8.64
N LYS A 81 -46.23 -20.54 8.19
CA LYS A 81 -46.64 -20.66 6.79
C LYS A 81 -47.40 -19.42 6.28
N SER A 82 -48.28 -18.84 7.09
CA SER A 82 -48.99 -17.61 6.75
C SER A 82 -48.10 -16.37 6.82
N GLY A 83 -46.91 -16.50 7.40
CA GLY A 83 -46.00 -15.39 7.65
C GLY A 83 -46.49 -14.46 8.76
N GLU A 84 -47.46 -14.85 9.58
CA GLU A 84 -47.83 -14.07 10.78
C GLU A 84 -46.73 -14.12 11.85
N MET A 85 -45.94 -15.20 11.89
CA MET A 85 -44.84 -15.36 12.84
C MET A 85 -43.52 -15.77 12.14
N PRO A 86 -42.45 -14.97 12.25
CA PRO A 86 -42.41 -13.66 12.90
C PRO A 86 -43.11 -12.56 12.09
N PRO A 87 -43.65 -11.52 12.78
CA PRO A 87 -44.23 -10.35 12.12
C PRO A 87 -43.15 -9.52 11.42
N GLY A 88 -43.53 -8.72 10.43
CA GLY A 88 -42.61 -7.86 9.67
C GLY A 88 -42.01 -8.53 8.43
N GLU A 89 -40.86 -8.03 7.95
CA GLU A 89 -40.27 -8.47 6.67
C GLU A 89 -39.50 -9.79 6.75
N LYS A 90 -38.94 -10.13 7.91
CA LYS A 90 -38.22 -11.40 8.10
C LYS A 90 -39.24 -12.53 8.21
N LYS A 91 -39.11 -13.56 7.37
CA LYS A 91 -39.93 -14.77 7.39
C LYS A 91 -39.05 -16.00 7.55
N VAL A 92 -39.62 -17.07 8.13
CA VAL A 92 -38.97 -18.37 8.17
C VAL A 92 -38.92 -18.91 6.73
N PRO A 93 -37.73 -19.26 6.19
CA PRO A 93 -37.63 -19.83 4.85
C PRO A 93 -38.44 -21.12 4.72
N ALA A 94 -39.05 -21.35 3.56
CA ALA A 94 -39.89 -22.52 3.31
C ALA A 94 -39.18 -23.85 3.63
N ALA A 95 -37.88 -23.96 3.33
CA ALA A 95 -37.08 -25.15 3.65
C ALA A 95 -36.97 -25.41 5.16
N GLN A 96 -36.89 -24.36 5.99
CA GLN A 96 -36.84 -24.48 7.44
C GLN A 96 -38.22 -24.78 8.04
N ILE A 97 -39.29 -24.22 7.46
CA ILE A 97 -40.66 -24.59 7.79
C ILE A 97 -40.88 -26.09 7.52
N ALA A 98 -40.38 -26.60 6.39
CA ALA A 98 -40.47 -28.01 6.04
C ALA A 98 -39.73 -28.92 7.06
N LEU A 99 -38.56 -28.50 7.56
CA LEU A 99 -37.86 -29.20 8.64
C LEU A 99 -38.70 -29.27 9.92
N ILE A 100 -39.33 -28.15 10.31
CA ILE A 100 -40.21 -28.12 11.48
C ILE A 100 -41.42 -29.03 11.25
N GLU A 101 -42.06 -28.97 10.09
CA GLU A 101 -43.19 -29.84 9.73
C GLU A 101 -42.83 -31.33 9.79
N GLN A 102 -41.68 -31.70 9.24
CA GLN A 102 -41.14 -33.06 9.28
C GLN A 102 -40.82 -33.49 10.72
N TRP A 103 -40.22 -32.63 11.53
CA TRP A 103 -39.95 -32.94 12.93
C TRP A 103 -41.24 -33.16 13.73
N ILE A 104 -42.27 -32.34 13.49
CA ILE A 104 -43.59 -32.51 14.11
C ILE A 104 -44.20 -33.85 13.69
N SER A 105 -44.15 -34.20 12.40
CA SER A 105 -44.71 -35.47 11.90
C SER A 105 -44.00 -36.69 12.49
N GLN A 106 -42.71 -36.57 12.79
CA GLN A 106 -41.92 -37.59 13.48
C GLN A 106 -42.18 -37.67 15.00
N GLY A 107 -43.16 -36.94 15.52
CA GLY A 107 -43.54 -36.95 16.94
C GLY A 107 -42.87 -35.86 17.78
N ALA A 108 -42.31 -34.83 17.13
CA ALA A 108 -41.62 -33.72 17.78
C ALA A 108 -40.58 -34.18 18.80
N LYS A 109 -39.69 -35.09 18.36
CA LYS A 109 -38.71 -35.78 19.21
C LYS A 109 -37.65 -34.82 19.74
N THR A 110 -37.21 -35.05 20.97
CA THR A 110 -36.04 -34.41 21.55
C THR A 110 -34.88 -35.38 21.53
N LEU A 111 -33.65 -34.87 21.46
CA LEU A 111 -32.43 -35.67 21.47
C LEU A 111 -32.21 -36.32 22.85
N ARG A 112 -32.68 -35.66 23.90
CA ARG A 112 -32.62 -36.11 25.30
C ARG A 112 -33.84 -35.61 26.08
N PRO A 113 -34.06 -36.10 27.32
CA PRO A 113 -35.02 -35.49 28.22
C PRO A 113 -34.72 -33.99 28.43
N GLU A 114 -35.75 -33.15 28.32
CA GLU A 114 -35.62 -31.71 28.54
C GLU A 114 -35.61 -31.39 30.03
N PRO A 115 -34.82 -30.41 30.50
CA PRO A 115 -34.79 -30.05 31.90
C PRO A 115 -36.13 -29.45 32.34
N GLU A 116 -36.56 -29.79 33.56
CA GLU A 116 -37.84 -29.32 34.11
C GLU A 116 -37.88 -27.79 34.30
N THR A 117 -36.73 -27.20 34.61
CA THR A 117 -36.52 -25.77 34.80
C THR A 117 -35.46 -25.24 33.84
N ILE A 118 -35.64 -24.02 33.35
CA ILE A 118 -34.66 -23.30 32.52
C ILE A 118 -34.42 -21.91 33.11
N ASP A 119 -33.16 -21.49 33.12
CA ASP A 119 -32.78 -20.16 33.56
C ASP A 119 -33.35 -19.08 32.62
N PRO A 120 -33.56 -17.84 33.11
CA PRO A 120 -33.95 -16.72 32.24
C PRO A 120 -32.91 -16.44 31.14
N GLY A 121 -33.38 -16.12 29.93
CA GLY A 121 -32.54 -15.81 28.76
C GLY A 121 -32.00 -17.05 28.02
N LEU A 122 -30.92 -16.86 27.27
CA LEU A 122 -30.23 -17.92 26.52
C LEU A 122 -29.45 -18.86 27.46
N SER A 123 -29.92 -20.11 27.58
CA SER A 123 -29.17 -21.18 28.22
C SER A 123 -28.17 -21.82 27.25
N ILE A 124 -26.92 -21.98 27.69
CA ILE A 124 -25.87 -22.69 26.93
C ILE A 124 -26.08 -24.19 27.06
N THR A 125 -26.28 -24.89 25.95
CA THR A 125 -26.61 -26.32 25.97
C THR A 125 -25.37 -27.21 25.81
N PRO A 126 -25.47 -28.52 26.13
CA PRO A 126 -24.43 -29.48 25.77
C PRO A 126 -24.09 -29.53 24.27
N GLU A 127 -25.04 -29.31 23.35
CA GLU A 127 -24.77 -29.23 21.90
C GLU A 127 -23.95 -27.99 21.55
N ASP A 128 -24.34 -26.84 22.14
CA ASP A 128 -23.59 -25.60 21.98
C ASP A 128 -22.13 -25.83 22.42
N ARG A 129 -21.91 -26.50 23.57
CA ARG A 129 -20.57 -26.84 24.07
C ARG A 129 -19.86 -27.87 23.21
N ALA A 130 -20.57 -28.82 22.59
CA ALA A 130 -19.99 -29.86 21.74
C ALA A 130 -19.44 -29.32 20.41
N TYR A 131 -19.79 -28.10 20.03
CA TYR A 131 -19.24 -27.45 18.84
C TYR A 131 -17.71 -27.37 18.91
N TRP A 132 -17.04 -27.73 17.82
CA TRP A 132 -15.60 -28.00 17.77
C TRP A 132 -14.73 -26.87 18.33
N PHE A 133 -15.15 -25.61 18.13
CA PHE A 133 -14.36 -24.44 18.51
C PHE A 133 -14.34 -24.19 20.02
N TYR A 134 -15.40 -24.56 20.72
CA TYR A 134 -15.51 -24.43 22.18
C TYR A 134 -14.91 -25.63 22.94
N GLN A 135 -14.56 -26.69 22.21
CA GLN A 135 -13.88 -27.84 22.79
C GLN A 135 -12.45 -27.47 23.21
N PRO A 136 -11.92 -28.06 24.29
CA PRO A 136 -10.51 -27.91 24.65
C PRO A 136 -9.58 -28.26 23.47
N ILE A 137 -8.41 -27.62 23.42
CA ILE A 137 -7.38 -27.91 22.41
C ILE A 137 -6.90 -29.36 22.59
N ARG A 138 -7.00 -30.17 21.54
CA ARG A 138 -6.58 -31.58 21.57
C ARG A 138 -5.08 -31.71 21.35
N ARG A 139 -4.38 -32.32 22.31
CA ARG A 139 -2.94 -32.61 22.23
C ARG A 139 -2.70 -34.02 21.71
N LEU A 140 -2.85 -34.20 20.39
CA LEU A 140 -2.66 -35.49 19.74
C LEU A 140 -1.26 -35.58 19.09
N PRO A 141 -0.60 -36.76 19.12
CA PRO A 141 0.61 -36.97 18.34
C PRO A 141 0.29 -36.91 16.83
N PRO A 142 1.21 -36.38 16.00
CA PRO A 142 1.02 -36.37 14.54
C PRO A 142 0.86 -37.79 13.98
N PRO A 143 0.10 -37.99 12.88
CA PRO A 143 -0.05 -39.28 12.23
C PRO A 143 1.30 -39.87 11.78
N ALA A 144 1.54 -41.15 12.05
CA ALA A 144 2.77 -41.85 11.65
C ALA A 144 2.76 -42.20 10.14
N LEU A 145 2.85 -41.19 9.28
CA LEU A 145 2.75 -41.32 7.81
C LEU A 145 4.10 -41.18 7.07
N GLY A 146 5.22 -41.17 7.80
CA GLY A 146 6.57 -40.99 7.24
C GLY A 146 6.84 -39.57 6.72
N ALA A 147 6.10 -38.58 7.21
CA ALA A 147 6.26 -37.18 6.80
C ALA A 147 7.44 -36.51 7.51
N ALA A 148 8.06 -35.51 6.85
CA ALA A 148 9.25 -34.83 7.35
C ALA A 148 8.97 -33.95 8.58
N THR A 149 7.78 -33.37 8.69
CA THR A 149 7.36 -32.53 9.81
C THR A 149 5.97 -32.91 10.33
N PRO A 150 5.61 -32.52 11.57
CA PRO A 150 4.26 -32.65 12.09
C PRO A 150 3.18 -32.00 11.22
N ILE A 151 3.45 -30.82 10.65
CA ILE A 151 2.54 -30.12 9.72
C ILE A 151 2.26 -31.01 8.51
N ASP A 152 3.32 -31.56 7.92
CA ASP A 152 3.22 -32.42 6.74
C ASP A 152 2.43 -33.69 7.04
N ALA A 153 2.59 -34.27 8.23
CA ALA A 153 1.84 -35.46 8.65
C ALA A 153 0.32 -35.20 8.68
N TRP A 154 -0.10 -34.06 9.23
CA TRP A 154 -1.53 -33.71 9.30
C TRP A 154 -2.13 -33.36 7.94
N VAL A 155 -1.40 -32.60 7.11
CA VAL A 155 -1.86 -32.25 5.75
C VAL A 155 -1.93 -33.51 4.88
N LEU A 156 -0.91 -34.37 4.94
CA LEU A 156 -0.89 -35.64 4.20
C LEU A 156 -2.01 -36.59 4.62
N ALA A 157 -2.40 -36.59 5.90
CA ALA A 157 -3.56 -37.34 6.37
C ALA A 157 -4.85 -36.89 5.67
N GLY A 158 -5.06 -35.57 5.52
CA GLY A 158 -6.20 -35.01 4.79
C GLY A 158 -6.15 -35.31 3.28
N LEU A 159 -4.98 -35.16 2.65
CA LEU A 159 -4.78 -35.46 1.23
C LEU A 159 -5.05 -36.93 0.90
N ARG A 160 -4.55 -37.87 1.70
CA ARG A 160 -4.72 -39.31 1.47
C ARG A 160 -6.19 -39.76 1.55
N GLN A 161 -7.02 -39.10 2.36
CA GLN A 161 -8.47 -39.39 2.39
C GLN A 161 -9.17 -39.10 1.05
N ARG A 162 -8.61 -38.22 0.23
CA ARG A 162 -9.09 -37.94 -1.13
C ARG A 162 -8.26 -38.65 -2.22
N GLY A 163 -7.31 -39.50 -1.83
CA GLY A 163 -6.37 -40.12 -2.77
C GLY A 163 -5.52 -39.07 -3.50
N LEU A 164 -5.07 -38.05 -2.76
CA LEU A 164 -4.11 -37.04 -3.19
C LEU A 164 -2.81 -37.17 -2.38
N GLY A 165 -1.75 -36.53 -2.86
CA GLY A 165 -0.47 -36.39 -2.17
C GLY A 165 0.14 -35.02 -2.45
N PHE A 166 1.34 -34.78 -1.92
CA PHE A 166 2.10 -33.57 -2.20
C PHE A 166 2.62 -33.57 -3.65
N VAL A 167 2.74 -32.38 -4.22
CA VAL A 167 3.50 -32.16 -5.47
C VAL A 167 4.98 -31.91 -5.16
N PRO A 168 5.89 -31.97 -6.16
CA PRO A 168 7.31 -31.76 -5.94
C PRO A 168 7.63 -30.41 -5.29
N GLU A 169 8.78 -30.35 -4.62
CA GLU A 169 9.34 -29.12 -4.08
C GLU A 169 9.60 -28.10 -5.20
N ALA A 170 9.37 -26.81 -4.92
CA ALA A 170 9.71 -25.72 -5.83
C ALA A 170 11.24 -25.60 -5.99
N ASP A 171 11.71 -25.07 -7.12
CA ASP A 171 13.14 -24.84 -7.29
C ASP A 171 13.65 -23.77 -6.32
N ARG A 172 14.98 -23.78 -6.09
CA ARG A 172 15.62 -22.89 -5.11
C ARG A 172 15.38 -21.40 -5.37
N ARG A 173 15.22 -20.96 -6.62
CA ARG A 173 14.96 -19.54 -6.91
C ARG A 173 13.54 -19.16 -6.50
N THR A 174 12.57 -20.01 -6.83
CA THR A 174 11.20 -19.83 -6.35
C THR A 174 11.14 -19.82 -4.83
N LEU A 175 11.82 -20.74 -4.15
CA LEU A 175 11.84 -20.80 -2.69
C LEU A 175 12.37 -19.52 -2.03
N ILE A 176 13.52 -18.98 -2.46
CA ILE A 176 14.04 -17.74 -1.85
C ILE A 176 13.16 -16.53 -2.16
N ARG A 177 12.62 -16.43 -3.38
CA ARG A 177 11.71 -15.35 -3.77
C ARG A 177 10.45 -15.38 -2.91
N ARG A 178 9.85 -16.56 -2.75
CA ARG A 178 8.65 -16.78 -1.93
C ARG A 178 8.90 -16.39 -0.48
N VAL A 179 9.97 -16.90 0.14
CA VAL A 179 10.31 -16.57 1.53
C VAL A 179 10.57 -15.08 1.73
N ALA A 180 11.31 -14.44 0.81
CA ALA A 180 11.58 -13.00 0.88
C ALA A 180 10.29 -12.17 0.81
N LEU A 181 9.40 -12.48 -0.13
CA LEU A 181 8.15 -11.75 -0.32
C LEU A 181 7.15 -12.01 0.82
N ASP A 182 6.99 -13.25 1.27
CA ASP A 182 6.07 -13.59 2.36
C ASP A 182 6.53 -12.95 3.67
N LEU A 183 7.82 -13.06 3.99
CA LEU A 183 8.34 -12.56 5.26
C LEU A 183 8.54 -11.06 5.26
N THR A 184 8.97 -10.43 4.16
CA THR A 184 9.36 -9.01 4.16
C THR A 184 8.54 -8.12 3.24
N GLY A 185 7.79 -8.68 2.30
CA GLY A 185 7.12 -7.94 1.23
C GLY A 185 8.08 -7.36 0.18
N LEU A 186 9.38 -7.67 0.25
CA LEU A 186 10.42 -7.17 -0.65
C LEU A 186 11.05 -8.33 -1.44
N PRO A 187 11.47 -8.10 -2.69
CA PRO A 187 12.14 -9.12 -3.48
C PRO A 187 13.55 -9.40 -2.94
N PRO A 188 14.06 -10.63 -3.09
CA PRO A 188 15.44 -10.93 -2.73
C PRO A 188 16.42 -10.19 -3.64
N THR A 189 17.56 -9.77 -3.12
CA THR A 189 18.64 -9.18 -3.93
C THR A 189 19.38 -10.24 -4.72
N ARG A 190 20.04 -9.85 -5.82
CA ARG A 190 20.86 -10.76 -6.63
C ARG A 190 21.95 -11.47 -5.82
N LEU A 191 22.57 -10.76 -4.88
CA LEU A 191 23.61 -11.32 -4.01
C LEU A 191 23.04 -12.38 -3.07
N GLU A 192 21.85 -12.15 -2.50
CA GLU A 192 21.18 -13.14 -1.65
C GLU A 192 20.79 -14.39 -2.43
N ILE A 193 20.28 -14.23 -3.66
CA ILE A 193 19.95 -15.34 -4.55
C ILE A 193 21.22 -16.12 -4.90
N ALA A 194 22.28 -15.45 -5.37
CA ALA A 194 23.53 -16.11 -5.73
C ALA A 194 24.15 -16.86 -4.55
N ALA A 195 24.18 -16.25 -3.36
CA ALA A 195 24.68 -16.88 -2.16
C ALA A 195 23.85 -18.12 -1.77
N PHE A 196 22.52 -18.03 -1.83
CA PHE A 196 21.66 -19.19 -1.54
C PHE A 196 21.83 -20.29 -2.58
N LEU A 197 21.90 -19.97 -3.88
CA LEU A 197 22.07 -20.99 -4.92
C LEU A 197 23.43 -21.71 -4.84
N ALA A 198 24.47 -21.02 -4.37
CA ALA A 198 25.80 -21.61 -4.18
C ALA A 198 25.93 -22.44 -2.89
N ASP A 199 25.05 -22.26 -1.91
CA ASP A 199 25.10 -22.98 -0.63
C ASP A 199 24.53 -24.41 -0.74
N SER A 200 25.43 -25.39 -0.81
CA SER A 200 25.11 -26.82 -0.82
C SER A 200 25.00 -27.44 0.58
N GLY A 201 25.08 -26.65 1.65
CA GLY A 201 24.97 -27.12 3.02
C GLY A 201 23.59 -27.71 3.34
N ALA A 202 23.55 -28.73 4.20
CA ALA A 202 22.30 -29.40 4.61
C ALA A 202 21.28 -28.48 5.30
N LYS A 203 21.71 -27.31 5.80
CA LYS A 203 20.87 -26.28 6.44
C LYS A 203 20.73 -24.99 5.62
N ALA A 204 21.09 -25.02 4.34
CA ALA A 204 21.10 -23.82 3.50
C ALA A 204 19.73 -23.11 3.45
N TYR A 205 18.65 -23.90 3.37
CA TYR A 205 17.28 -23.38 3.33
C TYR A 205 16.88 -22.76 4.68
N GLU A 206 17.14 -23.46 5.79
CA GLU A 206 16.84 -23.00 7.15
C GLU A 206 17.60 -21.72 7.48
N ASN A 207 18.88 -21.64 7.11
CA ASN A 207 19.70 -20.45 7.30
C ASN A 207 19.19 -19.27 6.44
N MET A 208 18.66 -19.52 5.25
CA MET A 208 18.01 -18.50 4.43
C MET A 208 16.73 -17.99 5.09
N VAL A 209 15.87 -18.87 5.60
CA VAL A 209 14.67 -18.51 6.35
C VAL A 209 15.00 -17.69 7.59
N ASP A 210 15.98 -18.13 8.38
CA ASP A 210 16.39 -17.45 9.61
C ASP A 210 16.94 -16.04 9.34
N ARG A 211 17.63 -15.82 8.20
CA ARG A 211 18.05 -14.48 7.77
C ARG A 211 16.87 -13.56 7.49
N TYR A 212 15.84 -14.03 6.79
CA TYR A 212 14.66 -13.19 6.50
C TYR A 212 13.79 -12.94 7.74
N LEU A 213 13.69 -13.90 8.67
CA LEU A 213 13.01 -13.68 9.97
C LEU A 213 13.76 -12.70 10.89
N ALA A 214 15.07 -12.58 10.72
CA ALA A 214 15.90 -11.61 11.42
C ALA A 214 15.93 -10.22 10.74
N ALA A 215 15.54 -10.14 9.47
CA ALA A 215 15.59 -8.90 8.71
C ALA A 215 14.60 -7.85 9.25
N PRO A 216 14.96 -6.56 9.30
CA PRO A 216 14.04 -5.47 9.68
C PRO A 216 12.71 -5.48 8.90
N GLY A 217 12.77 -5.88 7.63
CA GLY A 217 11.62 -5.96 6.75
C GLY A 217 10.55 -6.94 7.22
N TYR A 218 10.91 -7.96 8.01
CA TYR A 218 9.96 -8.90 8.63
C TYR A 218 8.99 -8.19 9.54
N ALA A 219 9.52 -7.39 10.46
CA ALA A 219 8.71 -6.73 11.47
C ALA A 219 7.73 -5.73 10.86
N GLU A 220 8.16 -4.99 9.84
CA GLU A 220 7.32 -4.05 9.09
C GLU A 220 6.22 -4.77 8.31
N ARG A 221 6.54 -5.89 7.65
CA ARG A 221 5.57 -6.71 6.91
C ARG A 221 4.50 -7.30 7.82
N TRP A 222 4.92 -7.94 8.91
CA TRP A 222 4.01 -8.61 9.83
C TRP A 222 3.24 -7.62 10.72
N ALA A 223 3.80 -6.44 11.00
CA ALA A 223 3.05 -5.36 11.62
C ALA A 223 1.87 -4.93 10.74
N ARG A 224 2.05 -4.81 9.41
CA ARG A 224 0.94 -4.45 8.50
C ARG A 224 -0.24 -5.41 8.61
N HIS A 225 0.02 -6.71 8.68
CA HIS A 225 -1.03 -7.71 8.85
C HIS A 225 -1.81 -7.52 10.17
N TRP A 226 -1.10 -7.28 11.27
CA TRP A 226 -1.73 -6.98 12.55
C TRP A 226 -2.50 -5.65 12.56
N LEU A 227 -1.97 -4.61 11.90
CA LEU A 227 -2.62 -3.30 11.78
C LEU A 227 -3.95 -3.38 11.02
N ASP A 228 -4.09 -4.28 10.04
CA ASP A 228 -5.37 -4.55 9.38
C ASP A 228 -6.39 -5.12 10.38
N VAL A 229 -5.97 -6.15 11.13
CA VAL A 229 -6.81 -6.86 12.10
C VAL A 229 -7.26 -5.94 13.24
N PHE A 230 -6.42 -4.99 13.63
CA PHE A 230 -6.70 -4.02 14.69
C PHE A 230 -7.43 -2.76 14.19
N GLY A 231 -7.68 -2.65 12.88
CA GLY A 231 -8.36 -1.49 12.31
C GLY A 231 -7.57 -0.20 12.44
N TYR A 232 -6.24 -0.26 12.35
CA TYR A 232 -5.39 0.91 12.49
C TYR A 232 -5.67 1.97 11.43
N ALA A 233 -5.80 3.21 11.87
CA ALA A 233 -5.77 4.40 11.04
C ALA A 233 -5.08 5.55 11.79
N ASP A 234 -4.44 6.45 11.04
CA ASP A 234 -3.92 7.72 11.53
C ASP A 234 -5.03 8.78 11.69
N SER A 235 -6.31 8.38 11.62
CA SER A 235 -7.47 9.28 11.70
C SER A 235 -8.66 8.69 12.48
N ASP A 236 -9.57 9.56 12.92
CA ASP A 236 -10.74 9.21 13.75
C ASP A 236 -11.89 8.56 12.96
N GLY A 237 -12.05 8.84 11.66
CA GLY A 237 -13.09 8.24 10.82
C GLY A 237 -14.52 8.70 11.08
N ASP A 238 -14.72 9.89 11.65
CA ASP A 238 -16.00 10.44 12.09
C ASP A 238 -16.90 11.02 10.96
N GLY A 239 -16.85 10.44 9.75
CA GLY A 239 -17.55 10.94 8.57
C GLY A 239 -16.64 11.76 7.65
N THR A 240 -17.03 12.99 7.30
CA THR A 240 -16.30 13.83 6.32
C THR A 240 -15.08 14.55 6.91
N ASN A 241 -15.05 14.79 8.22
CA ASN A 241 -13.94 15.48 8.88
C ASN A 241 -12.68 14.60 8.93
N ASP A 242 -12.83 13.32 9.31
CA ASP A 242 -11.76 12.31 9.36
C ASP A 242 -10.47 12.86 9.95
N THR A 243 -10.60 13.41 11.17
CA THR A 243 -9.56 14.16 11.88
C THR A 243 -8.33 13.29 12.13
N VAL A 244 -7.13 13.83 11.89
CA VAL A 244 -5.87 13.12 12.07
C VAL A 244 -5.55 12.93 13.56
N ARG A 245 -5.14 11.72 13.94
CA ARG A 245 -4.63 11.35 15.26
C ARG A 245 -3.10 11.58 15.28
N PRO A 246 -2.58 12.67 15.88
CA PRO A 246 -1.19 13.09 15.72
C PRO A 246 -0.14 12.09 16.22
N TYR A 247 -0.49 11.24 17.19
CA TYR A 247 0.43 10.30 17.84
C TYR A 247 0.07 8.82 17.62
N ALA A 248 -0.88 8.50 16.75
CA ALA A 248 -1.28 7.11 16.50
C ALA A 248 -0.15 6.23 15.95
N TRP A 249 0.74 6.82 15.15
CA TRP A 249 1.93 6.17 14.59
C TRP A 249 2.88 5.57 15.63
N LYS A 250 2.82 6.02 16.89
CA LYS A 250 3.61 5.41 17.98
C LYS A 250 3.15 4.00 18.31
N PHE A 251 1.87 3.67 18.13
CA PHE A 251 1.37 2.29 18.23
C PHE A 251 1.92 1.42 17.09
N ARG A 252 1.91 1.93 15.85
CA ARG A 252 2.52 1.25 14.70
C ARG A 252 4.00 0.96 14.95
N ASP A 253 4.75 1.95 15.42
CA ASP A 253 6.17 1.80 15.71
C ASP A 253 6.45 0.85 16.88
N TYR A 254 5.62 0.90 17.93
CA TYR A 254 5.65 -0.06 19.03
C TYR A 254 5.46 -1.50 18.50
N LEU A 255 4.46 -1.72 17.65
CA LEU A 255 4.17 -3.03 17.09
C LEU A 255 5.31 -3.55 16.23
N ILE A 256 5.89 -2.71 15.36
CA ILE A 256 7.06 -3.07 14.56
C ILE A 256 8.22 -3.49 15.50
N ARG A 257 8.55 -2.70 16.53
CA ARG A 257 9.63 -3.05 17.47
C ARG A 257 9.35 -4.34 18.23
N ALA A 258 8.10 -4.56 18.64
CA ALA A 258 7.70 -5.76 19.36
C ALA A 258 7.88 -7.02 18.50
N LEU A 259 7.48 -6.99 17.22
CA LEU A 259 7.65 -8.11 16.31
C LEU A 259 9.11 -8.34 15.91
N GLU A 260 9.88 -7.27 15.75
CA GLU A 260 11.33 -7.35 15.50
C GLU A 260 12.05 -8.13 16.61
N ALA A 261 11.69 -7.81 17.86
CA ALA A 261 12.20 -8.47 19.07
C ALA A 261 11.61 -9.87 19.32
N ASP A 262 10.72 -10.38 18.44
CA ASP A 262 9.96 -11.62 18.62
C ASP A 262 9.23 -11.66 19.98
N LYS A 263 8.61 -10.53 20.36
CA LYS A 263 7.85 -10.42 21.60
C LYS A 263 6.77 -11.53 21.60
N PRO A 264 6.76 -12.40 22.63
CA PRO A 264 5.72 -13.42 22.79
C PRO A 264 4.31 -12.84 22.66
N LEU A 265 3.41 -13.53 21.96
CA LEU A 265 2.05 -13.03 21.71
C LEU A 265 1.27 -12.75 23.00
N ASP A 266 1.45 -13.58 24.03
CA ASP A 266 0.86 -13.37 25.36
C ASP A 266 1.30 -12.04 25.96
N ARG A 267 2.59 -11.71 25.87
CA ARG A 267 3.12 -10.43 26.32
C ARG A 267 2.68 -9.28 25.42
N LEU A 268 2.68 -9.46 24.10
CA LEU A 268 2.25 -8.44 23.14
C LEU A 268 0.79 -8.02 23.39
N PHE A 269 -0.14 -8.97 23.49
CA PHE A 269 -1.55 -8.69 23.77
C PHE A 269 -1.77 -8.17 25.20
N LEU A 270 -0.99 -8.62 26.18
CA LEU A 270 -1.04 -8.07 27.54
C LEU A 270 -0.69 -6.58 27.54
N GLU A 271 0.37 -6.18 26.85
CA GLU A 271 0.74 -4.77 26.73
C GLU A 271 -0.30 -3.96 25.94
N MET A 272 -0.83 -4.50 24.83
CA MET A 272 -1.83 -3.80 24.02
C MET A 272 -3.20 -3.63 24.70
N LEU A 273 -3.55 -4.50 25.65
CA LEU A 273 -4.85 -4.43 26.34
C LEU A 273 -4.74 -3.82 27.76
N ALA A 274 -3.58 -3.97 28.42
CA ALA A 274 -3.40 -3.62 29.83
C ALA A 274 -2.04 -2.99 30.16
N GLY A 275 -1.27 -2.51 29.17
CA GLY A 275 0.06 -1.93 29.39
C GLY A 275 0.07 -0.75 30.37
N ASP A 276 -0.97 0.08 30.37
CA ASP A 276 -1.10 1.21 31.30
C ASP A 276 -1.33 0.78 32.76
N GLU A 277 -1.89 -0.41 33.01
CA GLU A 277 -2.09 -0.96 34.35
C GLU A 277 -0.76 -1.38 35.00
N LEU A 278 0.28 -1.63 34.20
CA LEU A 278 1.61 -2.01 34.69
C LEU A 278 2.45 -0.80 35.17
N LEU A 279 1.99 0.42 34.88
CA LEU A 279 2.76 1.64 35.15
C LEU A 279 2.42 2.24 36.52
N PRO A 280 3.40 2.82 37.21
CA PRO A 280 3.14 3.58 38.44
C PRO A 280 2.26 4.80 38.15
N ARG A 281 1.51 5.24 39.16
CA ARG A 281 0.60 6.39 39.07
C ARG A 281 1.08 7.53 40.00
N PRO A 282 0.87 8.81 39.63
CA PRO A 282 0.29 9.30 38.37
C PRO A 282 1.20 9.04 37.16
N LEU A 283 0.65 9.07 35.94
CA LEU A 283 1.41 8.89 34.67
C LEU A 283 2.23 10.14 34.32
N LYS A 284 3.13 10.54 35.23
CA LYS A 284 4.08 11.64 35.04
C LYS A 284 5.47 11.04 34.86
N ASP A 285 6.19 11.49 33.84
CA ASP A 285 7.54 11.01 33.53
C ASP A 285 7.57 9.47 33.29
N PRO A 286 6.75 8.95 32.35
CA PRO A 286 6.59 7.52 32.18
C PRO A 286 7.90 6.88 31.71
N GLN A 287 8.45 5.97 32.52
CA GLN A 287 9.71 5.26 32.22
C GLN A 287 9.58 4.27 31.05
N GLN A 288 8.37 3.76 30.79
CA GLN A 288 8.07 2.80 29.74
C GLN A 288 6.89 3.32 28.88
N PRO A 289 7.10 4.42 28.12
CA PRO A 289 6.03 5.05 27.33
C PRO A 289 5.48 4.15 26.22
N GLU A 290 6.22 3.12 25.82
CA GLU A 290 5.79 2.10 24.88
C GLU A 290 4.60 1.28 25.40
N LEU A 291 4.49 1.06 26.71
CA LEU A 291 3.33 0.41 27.32
C LEU A 291 2.06 1.25 27.18
N LEU A 292 2.19 2.58 27.17
CA LEU A 292 1.07 3.49 26.88
C LEU A 292 0.75 3.49 25.39
N ALA A 293 1.76 3.51 24.52
CA ALA A 293 1.54 3.44 23.07
C ALA A 293 0.78 2.16 22.69
N ALA A 294 1.12 1.03 23.31
CA ALA A 294 0.48 -0.26 23.09
C ALA A 294 -1.04 -0.24 23.35
N THR A 295 -1.50 0.45 24.41
CA THR A 295 -2.92 0.46 24.77
C THR A 295 -3.81 1.24 23.80
N LEU A 296 -3.23 1.89 22.80
CA LEU A 296 -4.00 2.52 21.74
C LEU A 296 -4.89 1.53 20.97
N LEU A 297 -4.57 0.22 20.96
CA LEU A 297 -5.42 -0.82 20.37
C LEU A 297 -6.90 -0.64 20.71
N ALA A 298 -7.19 -0.38 21.99
CA ALA A 298 -8.55 -0.20 22.52
C ALA A 298 -9.17 1.19 22.20
N ARG A 299 -8.59 1.94 21.26
CA ARG A 299 -9.08 3.22 20.73
C ARG A 299 -8.91 3.34 19.20
N LEU A 300 -8.48 2.27 18.52
CA LEU A 300 -8.23 2.32 17.08
C LEU A 300 -9.51 2.40 16.25
N GLY A 301 -10.65 1.90 16.76
CA GLY A 301 -11.95 1.98 16.09
C GLY A 301 -12.39 3.43 15.77
N PRO A 302 -13.40 3.61 14.89
CA PRO A 302 -13.96 4.93 14.60
C PRO A 302 -14.37 5.66 15.88
N ASP A 303 -14.09 6.96 15.93
CA ASP A 303 -14.29 7.76 17.13
C ASP A 303 -14.86 9.14 16.83
N ALA A 304 -16.19 9.22 16.78
CA ALA A 304 -16.93 10.46 16.52
C ALA A 304 -17.17 11.34 17.76
N THR A 305 -16.52 11.04 18.89
CA THR A 305 -16.80 11.76 20.15
C THR A 305 -16.26 13.19 20.14
N ALA A 306 -15.36 13.52 19.22
CA ALA A 306 -14.89 14.89 18.97
C ALA A 306 -15.87 15.73 18.13
N SER A 307 -16.82 15.10 17.44
CA SER A 307 -17.68 15.70 16.42
C SER A 307 -19.02 16.22 16.98
N GLY A 308 -19.24 16.09 18.28
CA GLY A 308 -20.49 16.46 18.96
C GLY A 308 -21.46 15.28 19.16
N GLY A 309 -22.74 15.57 19.35
CA GLY A 309 -23.79 14.56 19.60
C GLY A 309 -24.03 14.24 21.08
N GLU A 310 -24.95 13.31 21.34
CA GLU A 310 -25.26 12.82 22.69
C GLU A 310 -24.10 11.94 23.17
N GLN A 311 -23.15 12.55 23.88
CA GLN A 311 -21.87 11.95 24.26
C GLN A 311 -21.97 10.53 24.86
N PRO A 312 -22.92 10.20 25.76
CA PRO A 312 -23.09 8.83 26.24
C PRO A 312 -23.36 7.80 25.14
N LEU A 313 -24.19 8.13 24.13
CA LEU A 313 -24.49 7.23 23.01
C LEU A 313 -23.28 7.04 22.10
N VAL A 314 -22.59 8.14 21.77
CA VAL A 314 -21.41 8.08 20.89
C VAL A 314 -20.27 7.33 21.58
N ALA A 315 -20.03 7.56 22.88
CA ALA A 315 -19.08 6.81 23.67
C ALA A 315 -19.42 5.31 23.75
N ASP A 316 -20.71 4.96 23.90
CA ASP A 316 -21.18 3.57 23.88
C ASP A 316 -20.86 2.87 22.57
N LEU A 317 -21.06 3.55 21.44
CA LEU A 317 -20.70 3.03 20.12
C LEU A 317 -19.19 2.80 19.99
N VAL A 318 -18.34 3.74 20.42
CA VAL A 318 -16.87 3.58 20.39
C VAL A 318 -16.42 2.39 21.23
N MET A 319 -17.03 2.19 22.41
CA MET A 319 -16.75 1.01 23.26
C MET A 319 -17.18 -0.29 22.57
N ALA A 320 -18.38 -0.32 21.99
CA ALA A 320 -18.90 -1.49 21.29
C ALA A 320 -18.03 -1.87 20.09
N ASP A 321 -17.62 -0.89 19.28
CA ASP A 321 -16.76 -1.07 18.13
C ASP A 321 -15.35 -1.53 18.53
N SER A 322 -14.80 -0.98 19.61
CA SER A 322 -13.53 -1.46 20.16
C SER A 322 -13.61 -2.91 20.65
N LEU A 323 -14.72 -3.29 21.32
CA LEU A 323 -14.95 -4.68 21.74
C LEU A 323 -15.13 -5.62 20.55
N LYS A 324 -15.79 -5.20 19.47
CA LYS A 324 -15.89 -5.99 18.22
C LYS A 324 -14.51 -6.27 17.62
N ILE A 325 -13.63 -5.25 17.55
CA ILE A 325 -12.24 -5.44 17.08
C ILE A 325 -11.51 -6.45 17.97
N ILE A 326 -11.57 -6.27 19.30
CA ILE A 326 -10.88 -7.15 20.24
C ILE A 326 -11.42 -8.58 20.16
N SER A 327 -12.75 -8.77 20.11
CA SER A 327 -13.35 -10.10 20.07
C SER A 327 -13.09 -10.82 18.74
N ALA A 328 -13.18 -10.13 17.60
CA ALA A 328 -12.89 -10.73 16.29
C ALA A 328 -11.39 -11.07 16.16
N SER A 329 -10.50 -10.17 16.60
CA SER A 329 -9.06 -10.34 16.50
C SER A 329 -8.51 -11.46 17.40
N LEU A 330 -8.99 -11.56 18.64
CA LEU A 330 -8.42 -12.45 19.66
C LEU A 330 -9.27 -13.71 19.93
N LEU A 331 -10.60 -13.57 19.95
CA LEU A 331 -11.52 -14.67 20.25
C LEU A 331 -12.11 -15.34 19.01
N GLY A 332 -12.02 -14.70 17.84
CA GLY A 332 -12.57 -15.21 16.58
C GLY A 332 -14.09 -15.37 16.61
N LEU A 333 -14.80 -14.44 17.27
CA LEU A 333 -16.26 -14.47 17.44
C LEU A 333 -16.88 -13.09 17.26
N THR A 334 -18.10 -13.06 16.72
CA THR A 334 -18.93 -11.86 16.53
C THR A 334 -19.67 -11.44 17.82
N VAL A 335 -18.94 -11.28 18.92
CA VAL A 335 -19.50 -10.97 20.25
C VAL A 335 -20.39 -9.71 20.24
N GLY A 336 -20.13 -8.74 19.36
CA GLY A 336 -20.88 -7.49 19.27
C GLY A 336 -22.37 -7.63 18.97
N CYS A 337 -22.84 -8.73 18.36
CA CYS A 337 -24.28 -8.97 18.21
C CYS A 337 -24.98 -9.12 19.58
N ALA A 338 -24.25 -9.55 20.62
CA ALA A 338 -24.75 -9.67 21.97
C ALA A 338 -24.88 -8.34 22.73
N GLN A 339 -24.62 -7.20 22.08
CA GLN A 339 -24.80 -5.87 22.70
C GLN A 339 -26.29 -5.58 22.99
N CYS A 340 -27.16 -5.89 22.03
CA CYS A 340 -28.57 -5.49 22.10
C CYS A 340 -29.49 -6.60 22.63
N HIS A 341 -29.15 -7.86 22.38
CA HIS A 341 -29.92 -9.05 22.77
C HIS A 341 -28.97 -10.24 22.92
N ASP A 342 -29.44 -11.42 23.33
CA ASP A 342 -28.61 -12.63 23.30
C ASP A 342 -28.13 -12.92 21.86
N HIS A 343 -26.89 -13.40 21.69
CA HIS A 343 -26.34 -13.57 20.35
C HIS A 343 -27.22 -14.50 19.49
N LYS A 344 -27.43 -14.07 18.24
CA LYS A 344 -28.43 -14.67 17.36
C LYS A 344 -28.16 -16.13 16.99
N TYR A 345 -26.88 -16.47 16.81
CA TYR A 345 -26.44 -17.79 16.35
C TYR A 345 -25.66 -18.50 17.45
N ASP A 346 -24.50 -17.94 17.80
CA ASP A 346 -23.60 -18.45 18.83
C ASP A 346 -24.19 -18.36 20.25
N PRO A 347 -23.82 -19.29 21.14
CA PRO A 347 -24.34 -19.39 22.52
C PRO A 347 -23.72 -18.34 23.46
N ILE A 348 -23.84 -17.05 23.09
CA ILE A 348 -23.28 -15.92 23.85
C ILE A 348 -24.44 -15.08 24.41
N PRO A 349 -24.75 -15.21 25.71
CA PRO A 349 -25.77 -14.38 26.34
C PRO A 349 -25.39 -12.90 26.31
N GLN A 350 -26.39 -12.00 26.31
CA GLN A 350 -26.18 -10.55 26.42
C GLN A 350 -25.36 -10.22 27.68
N ALA A 351 -25.59 -10.96 28.77
CA ALA A 351 -24.82 -10.83 30.00
C ALA A 351 -23.32 -11.01 29.78
N ASP A 352 -22.88 -11.94 28.93
CA ASP A 352 -21.46 -12.16 28.68
C ASP A 352 -20.81 -10.99 27.92
N TYR A 353 -21.54 -10.34 26.99
CA TYR A 353 -21.07 -9.11 26.37
C TYR A 353 -20.81 -8.01 27.41
N PHE A 354 -21.75 -7.80 28.33
CA PHE A 354 -21.60 -6.77 29.36
C PHE A 354 -20.57 -7.15 30.44
N ARG A 355 -20.35 -8.44 30.71
CA ARG A 355 -19.24 -8.91 31.56
C ARG A 355 -17.89 -8.64 30.92
N LEU A 356 -17.74 -8.88 29.61
CA LEU A 356 -16.53 -8.49 28.87
C LEU A 356 -16.36 -6.97 28.87
N ARG A 357 -17.44 -6.21 28.64
CA ARG A 357 -17.39 -4.73 28.71
C ARG A 357 -16.96 -4.22 30.09
N ALA A 358 -17.40 -4.87 31.17
CA ALA A 358 -17.04 -4.50 32.54
C ALA A 358 -15.52 -4.62 32.82
N ILE A 359 -14.79 -5.40 32.03
CA ILE A 359 -13.32 -5.49 32.08
C ILE A 359 -12.68 -4.16 31.68
N PHE A 360 -13.22 -3.50 30.65
CA PHE A 360 -12.68 -2.26 30.08
C PHE A 360 -13.34 -0.98 30.60
N ALA A 361 -14.52 -1.08 31.22
CA ALA A 361 -15.31 0.05 31.68
C ALA A 361 -14.54 1.07 32.56
N PRO A 362 -13.62 0.66 33.47
CA PRO A 362 -12.77 1.62 34.21
C PRO A 362 -11.89 2.51 33.32
N ALA A 363 -11.44 2.01 32.18
CA ALA A 363 -10.62 2.76 31.23
C ALA A 363 -11.46 3.57 30.23
N TRP A 364 -12.66 3.08 29.91
CA TRP A 364 -13.66 3.77 29.10
C TRP A 364 -14.75 4.36 29.98
N ASN A 365 -14.40 5.26 30.91
CA ASN A 365 -15.38 5.87 31.81
C ASN A 365 -16.48 6.61 31.01
N PRO A 366 -17.72 6.08 30.93
CA PRO A 366 -18.76 6.68 30.11
C PRO A 366 -19.30 7.97 30.73
N ALA A 367 -19.26 8.07 32.05
CA ALA A 367 -19.72 9.24 32.80
C ALA A 367 -18.76 10.44 32.70
N ALA A 368 -17.49 10.19 32.38
CA ALA A 368 -16.46 11.20 32.18
C ALA A 368 -15.59 10.86 30.98
N TRP A 369 -16.23 10.76 29.81
CA TRP A 369 -15.53 10.41 28.58
C TRP A 369 -14.45 11.44 28.25
N LYS A 370 -13.21 10.97 28.08
CA LYS A 370 -12.07 11.83 27.73
C LYS A 370 -12.14 12.17 26.24
N GLY A 371 -12.20 13.45 25.88
CA GLY A 371 -12.03 13.93 24.50
C GLY A 371 -10.58 13.76 23.99
N PRO A 372 -10.27 14.07 22.71
CA PRO A 372 -8.95 13.83 22.13
C PRO A 372 -7.76 14.35 22.95
N GLY A 373 -7.85 15.58 23.47
CA GLY A 373 -6.78 16.17 24.31
C GLY A 373 -6.58 15.48 25.67
N GLY A 374 -7.57 14.72 26.16
CA GLY A 374 -7.48 13.94 27.40
C GLY A 374 -6.98 12.50 27.20
N ARG A 375 -6.71 12.08 25.96
CA ARG A 375 -6.27 10.71 25.60
C ARG A 375 -4.77 10.62 25.35
N VAL A 376 -4.04 11.69 25.66
CA VAL A 376 -2.60 11.78 25.46
C VAL A 376 -1.89 11.92 26.79
N VAL A 377 -0.71 11.33 26.88
CA VAL A 377 0.20 11.49 28.03
C VAL A 377 1.46 12.19 27.54
N SER A 378 1.86 13.25 28.25
CA SER A 378 3.11 13.97 28.00
C SER A 378 4.31 13.07 28.32
N LEU A 379 5.20 12.92 27.35
CA LEU A 379 6.46 12.18 27.48
C LEU A 379 7.59 13.06 28.00
N MET A 380 7.34 14.34 28.24
CA MET A 380 8.34 15.25 28.77
C MET A 380 8.71 14.85 30.20
N THR A 381 10.00 14.67 30.44
CA THR A 381 10.56 14.37 31.76
C THR A 381 10.50 15.61 32.66
N THR A 382 10.63 15.41 33.98
CA THR A 382 10.70 16.55 34.92
C THR A 382 11.89 17.46 34.63
N ALA A 383 13.06 16.88 34.31
CA ALA A 383 14.25 17.63 33.94
C ALA A 383 14.05 18.47 32.67
N GLN A 384 13.38 17.94 31.64
CA GLN A 384 13.07 18.70 30.43
C GLN A 384 12.10 19.85 30.70
N ARG A 385 11.11 19.68 31.59
CA ARG A 385 10.20 20.77 31.99
C ARG A 385 10.95 21.90 32.68
N GLU A 386 11.86 21.56 33.60
CA GLU A 386 12.69 22.54 34.31
C GLU A 386 13.62 23.29 33.35
N GLU A 387 14.29 22.57 32.43
CA GLU A 387 15.15 23.19 31.43
C GLU A 387 14.35 24.10 30.49
N ARG A 388 13.16 23.66 30.04
CA ARG A 388 12.28 24.49 29.22
C ARG A 388 11.88 25.77 29.94
N ALA A 389 11.48 25.69 31.22
CA ALA A 389 11.12 26.85 32.02
C ALA A 389 12.30 27.83 32.16
N ARG A 390 13.52 27.33 32.39
CA ARG A 390 14.74 28.16 32.43
C ARG A 390 15.01 28.86 31.11
N LEU A 391 14.88 28.15 29.98
CA LEU A 391 15.08 28.71 28.64
C LEU A 391 13.96 29.69 28.25
N GLU A 392 12.73 29.52 28.75
CA GLU A 392 11.63 30.49 28.56
C GLU A 392 11.89 31.81 29.30
N VAL A 393 12.43 31.75 30.53
CA VAL A 393 12.88 32.95 31.25
C VAL A 393 14.02 33.63 30.48
N LEU A 394 15.04 32.87 30.06
CA LEU A 394 16.16 33.40 29.29
C LEU A 394 15.71 34.03 27.96
N GLU A 395 14.79 33.40 27.23
CA GLU A 395 14.23 34.00 26.02
C GLU A 395 13.54 35.34 26.33
N LYS A 396 12.71 35.38 27.36
CA LYS A 396 12.01 36.61 27.76
C LYS A 396 13.00 37.74 28.09
N ASP A 397 14.07 37.41 28.81
CA ASP A 397 15.12 38.38 29.17
C ASP A 397 15.91 38.85 27.94
N LEU A 398 16.23 37.95 27.00
CA LEU A 398 16.88 38.30 25.75
C LEU A 398 16.00 39.17 24.85
N VAL A 399 14.70 38.87 24.74
CA VAL A 399 13.73 39.70 24.00
C VAL A 399 13.64 41.09 24.64
N ALA A 400 13.52 41.17 25.96
CA ALA A 400 13.49 42.46 26.66
C ALA A 400 14.79 43.26 26.47
N SER A 401 15.95 42.60 26.53
CA SER A 401 17.25 43.22 26.27
C SER A 401 17.37 43.71 24.82
N ARG A 402 16.90 42.91 23.86
CA ARG A 402 16.89 43.23 22.44
C ARG A 402 16.02 44.47 22.17
N ASP A 403 14.83 44.51 22.73
CA ASP A 403 13.90 45.64 22.56
C ASP A 403 14.42 46.91 23.24
N LYS A 404 15.01 46.79 24.44
CA LYS A 404 15.67 47.91 25.11
C LYS A 404 16.81 48.47 24.25
N LYS A 405 17.69 47.60 23.74
CA LYS A 405 18.83 48.00 22.90
C LYS A 405 18.38 48.61 21.57
N ALA A 406 17.33 48.07 20.95
CA ALA A 406 16.75 48.63 19.75
C ALA A 406 16.22 50.04 19.99
N ASN A 407 15.51 50.27 21.10
CA ASN A 407 15.00 51.59 21.48
C ASN A 407 16.12 52.60 21.76
N GLU A 408 17.22 52.18 22.43
CA GLU A 408 18.40 53.02 22.63
C GLU A 408 19.02 53.47 21.28
N TRP A 409 19.16 52.53 20.33
CA TRP A 409 19.67 52.84 19.00
C TRP A 409 18.72 53.71 18.18
N ILE A 410 17.41 53.46 18.23
CA ILE A 410 16.39 54.29 17.58
C ILE A 410 16.48 55.72 18.12
N ALA A 411 16.55 55.91 19.44
CA ALA A 411 16.67 57.24 20.05
C ALA A 411 17.97 57.95 19.64
N THR A 412 19.09 57.21 19.58
CA THR A 412 20.40 57.74 19.18
C THR A 412 20.40 58.22 17.73
N VAL A 413 19.90 57.37 16.81
CA VAL A 413 19.80 57.73 15.39
C VAL A 413 18.81 58.88 15.20
N PHE A 414 17.67 58.86 15.90
CA PHE A 414 16.68 59.93 15.83
C PHE A 414 17.27 61.27 16.27
N ALA A 415 18.00 61.31 17.38
CA ALA A 415 18.69 62.53 17.82
C ALA A 415 19.73 63.01 16.81
N ALA A 416 20.51 62.09 16.21
CA ALA A 416 21.50 62.43 15.19
C ALA A 416 20.88 62.98 13.89
N GLU A 417 19.77 62.41 13.44
CA GLU A 417 19.04 62.90 12.27
C GLU A 417 18.36 64.25 12.55
N ILE A 418 17.75 64.43 13.72
CA ILE A 418 17.18 65.73 14.14
C ILE A 418 18.26 66.84 14.17
N ALA A 419 19.48 66.52 14.62
CA ALA A 419 20.57 67.50 14.67
C ALA A 419 20.98 68.06 13.29
N ARG A 420 20.60 67.40 12.19
CA ARG A 420 20.84 67.89 10.82
C ARG A 420 19.88 68.99 10.38
N PHE A 421 18.80 69.23 11.13
CA PHE A 421 17.83 70.30 10.86
C PHE A 421 18.26 71.63 11.52
N PRO A 422 17.85 72.80 11.00
CA PRO A 422 18.05 74.09 11.65
C PRO A 422 17.45 74.12 13.05
N GLU A 423 18.12 74.77 14.01
CA GLU A 423 17.72 74.83 15.42
C GLU A 423 16.24 75.15 15.70
N PRO A 424 15.61 76.17 15.06
CA PRO A 424 14.20 76.50 15.32
C PRO A 424 13.22 75.40 14.86
N GLU A 425 13.63 74.48 13.99
CA GLU A 425 12.77 73.42 13.44
C GLU A 425 12.86 72.11 14.24
N ARG A 426 13.89 71.94 15.07
CA ARG A 426 14.17 70.68 15.78
C ARG A 426 13.07 70.32 16.78
N GLN A 427 12.69 71.25 17.65
CA GLN A 427 11.71 70.97 18.71
C GLN A 427 10.31 70.64 18.15
N PRO A 428 9.76 71.39 17.17
CA PRO A 428 8.51 71.00 16.50
C PRO A 428 8.55 69.60 15.86
N LEU A 429 9.67 69.20 15.26
CA LEU A 429 9.85 67.86 14.70
C LEU A 429 9.93 66.78 15.78
N ILE A 430 10.67 67.02 16.87
CA ILE A 430 10.73 66.09 18.02
C ILE A 430 9.33 65.86 18.57
N ASP A 431 8.55 66.92 18.80
CA ASP A 431 7.21 66.83 19.38
C ASP A 431 6.24 66.10 18.44
N ALA A 432 6.35 66.34 17.12
CA ALA A 432 5.53 65.68 16.11
C ALA A 432 5.79 64.15 16.03
N PHE A 433 7.06 63.72 16.08
CA PHE A 433 7.43 62.31 15.98
C PHE A 433 7.29 61.54 17.30
N LYS A 434 7.40 62.21 18.46
CA LYS A 434 7.12 61.61 19.79
C LYS A 434 5.62 61.50 20.11
N ALA A 435 4.78 62.34 19.53
CA ALA A 435 3.33 62.26 19.74
C ALA A 435 2.75 60.96 19.16
N PRO A 436 1.87 60.24 19.90
CA PRO A 436 1.12 59.09 19.38
C PRO A 436 0.37 59.44 18.10
N ALA A 437 0.39 58.54 17.11
CA ALA A 437 -0.10 58.83 15.75
C ALA A 437 -1.56 59.32 15.70
N ASP A 438 -2.40 58.78 16.58
CA ASP A 438 -3.80 59.13 16.80
C ASP A 438 -4.02 60.47 17.50
N LYS A 439 -2.98 61.00 18.18
CA LYS A 439 -3.01 62.26 18.94
C LYS A 439 -2.25 63.41 18.28
N ARG A 440 -1.68 63.21 17.09
CA ARG A 440 -0.96 64.25 16.34
C ARG A 440 -1.92 65.32 15.82
N THR A 441 -1.58 66.60 16.04
CA THR A 441 -2.30 67.73 15.45
C THR A 441 -2.15 67.76 13.92
N PRO A 442 -3.01 68.47 13.16
CA PRO A 442 -2.84 68.61 11.71
C PRO A 442 -1.45 69.15 11.30
N ALA A 443 -0.90 70.07 12.09
CA ALA A 443 0.45 70.59 11.88
C ALA A 443 1.53 69.52 12.12
N GLN A 444 1.41 68.71 13.17
CA GLN A 444 2.34 67.61 13.45
C GLN A 444 2.25 66.49 12.40
N LYS A 445 1.05 66.17 11.90
CA LYS A 445 0.88 65.19 10.80
C LYS A 445 1.62 65.63 9.54
N LYS A 446 1.47 66.91 9.16
CA LYS A 446 2.18 67.49 8.02
C LYS A 446 3.71 67.46 8.20
N LEU A 447 4.20 67.69 9.42
CA LEU A 447 5.63 67.59 9.75
C LEU A 447 6.16 66.16 9.66
N VAL A 448 5.37 65.15 10.06
CA VAL A 448 5.74 63.74 9.94
C VAL A 448 5.75 63.28 8.47
N GLU A 449 4.70 63.62 7.71
CA GLU A 449 4.59 63.29 6.29
C GLU A 449 5.71 63.94 5.45
N GLY A 450 6.09 65.18 5.79
CA GLY A 450 7.17 65.89 5.11
C GLY A 450 8.58 65.39 5.44
N ASN A 451 8.76 64.59 6.50
CA ASN A 451 10.08 64.16 6.98
C ASN A 451 10.15 62.64 7.24
N PRO A 452 9.86 61.79 6.25
CA PRO A 452 9.75 60.33 6.45
C PRO A 452 11.04 59.68 6.95
N LYS A 453 12.21 60.29 6.71
CA LYS A 453 13.52 59.80 7.21
C LYS A 453 13.65 59.82 8.73
N LEU A 454 12.84 60.61 9.43
CA LEU A 454 12.81 60.66 10.91
C LEU A 454 11.94 59.56 11.51
N ASN A 455 11.23 58.77 10.69
CA ASN A 455 10.42 57.63 11.14
C ASN A 455 11.29 56.38 11.39
N ILE A 456 12.19 56.47 12.38
CA ILE A 456 13.16 55.43 12.67
C ILE A 456 12.50 54.34 13.53
N SER A 457 12.59 53.11 13.05
CA SER A 457 12.14 51.90 13.75
C SER A 457 13.23 50.83 13.68
N ALA A 458 13.10 49.78 14.51
CA ALA A 458 14.05 48.68 14.52
C ALA A 458 14.25 48.05 13.12
N GLY A 459 13.20 48.02 12.29
CA GLY A 459 13.24 47.45 10.94
C GLY A 459 13.98 48.29 9.90
N VAL A 460 14.24 49.57 10.16
CA VAL A 460 14.95 50.47 9.23
C VAL A 460 16.31 50.94 9.74
N LEU A 461 16.74 50.51 10.93
CA LEU A 461 18.04 50.89 11.53
C LEU A 461 19.24 50.61 10.61
N TYR A 462 19.15 49.59 9.74
CA TYR A 462 20.20 49.26 8.76
C TYR A 462 20.50 50.38 7.77
N GLN A 463 19.55 51.29 7.52
CA GLN A 463 19.74 52.43 6.63
C GLN A 463 20.58 53.54 7.29
N PHE A 464 20.72 53.51 8.62
CA PHE A 464 21.31 54.62 9.39
C PHE A 464 22.53 54.21 10.22
N ASN A 465 22.56 52.98 10.74
CA ASN A 465 23.62 52.54 11.66
C ASN A 465 23.88 51.03 11.55
N GLN A 466 24.94 50.66 10.83
CA GLN A 466 25.34 49.27 10.65
C GLN A 466 25.78 48.60 11.96
N LYS A 467 26.41 49.35 12.88
CA LYS A 467 26.81 48.85 14.20
C LYS A 467 25.58 48.45 15.04
N ALA A 468 24.49 49.21 14.96
CA ALA A 468 23.24 48.88 15.63
C ALA A 468 22.67 47.54 15.12
N VAL A 469 22.74 47.31 13.80
CA VAL A 469 22.33 46.03 13.19
C VAL A 469 23.20 44.88 13.69
N GLU A 470 24.52 45.05 13.70
CA GLU A 470 25.45 44.02 14.16
C GLU A 470 25.24 43.65 15.64
N GLU A 471 24.96 44.65 16.50
CA GLU A 471 24.69 44.40 17.91
C GLU A 471 23.33 43.72 18.15
N LEU A 472 22.27 44.14 17.45
CA LEU A 472 20.97 43.47 17.54
C LEU A 472 21.02 42.05 16.98
N LYS A 473 21.75 41.84 15.88
CA LYS A 473 21.97 40.52 15.29
C LYS A 473 22.61 39.54 16.28
N LYS A 474 23.56 39.98 17.10
CA LYS A 474 24.15 39.11 18.14
C LYS A 474 23.10 38.60 19.13
N ILE A 475 22.14 39.43 19.52
CA ILE A 475 21.06 39.03 20.43
C ILE A 475 20.06 38.13 19.70
N ASP A 476 19.72 38.44 18.45
CA ASP A 476 18.84 37.62 17.62
C ASP A 476 19.45 36.22 17.37
N ASP A 477 20.77 36.12 17.14
CA ASP A 477 21.50 34.85 16.98
C ASP A 477 21.47 34.02 18.28
N GLU A 478 21.61 34.65 19.44
CA GLU A 478 21.44 33.97 20.75
C GLU A 478 19.98 33.53 20.99
N LEU A 479 18.99 34.34 20.59
CA LEU A 479 17.57 33.94 20.65
C LEU A 479 17.30 32.70 19.81
N VAL A 480 17.89 32.59 18.61
CA VAL A 480 17.80 31.39 17.76
C VAL A 480 18.38 30.17 18.48
N LYS A 481 19.56 30.29 19.10
CA LYS A 481 20.18 29.20 19.86
C LYS A 481 19.35 28.77 21.06
N VAL A 482 18.82 29.73 21.84
CA VAL A 482 17.97 29.45 23.01
C VAL A 482 16.69 28.75 22.59
N ARG A 483 16.00 29.25 21.55
CA ARG A 483 14.80 28.62 21.00
C ARG A 483 15.05 27.21 20.49
N ALA A 484 16.17 26.99 19.78
CA ALA A 484 16.54 25.66 19.27
C ALA A 484 16.86 24.65 20.39
N ARG A 485 17.34 25.11 21.56
CA ARG A 485 17.62 24.25 22.72
C ARG A 485 16.39 23.89 23.55
N LYS A 486 15.25 24.56 23.34
CA LYS A 486 14.04 24.29 24.14
C LYS A 486 13.54 22.86 23.92
N PRO A 487 13.40 22.06 24.99
CA PRO A 487 12.76 20.76 24.87
C PRO A 487 11.36 20.88 24.26
N VAL A 488 11.12 20.14 23.17
CA VAL A 488 9.80 20.06 22.52
C VAL A 488 8.93 19.08 23.31
N GLU A 489 7.68 19.45 23.55
CA GLU A 489 6.75 18.54 24.21
C GLU A 489 6.27 17.47 23.22
N ASP A 490 6.51 16.23 23.58
CA ASP A 490 6.08 15.06 22.83
C ASP A 490 5.06 14.27 23.66
N PHE A 491 4.18 13.55 22.97
CA PHE A 491 3.04 12.88 23.59
C PHE A 491 2.86 11.46 23.05
N VAL A 492 2.08 10.66 23.76
CA VAL A 492 1.62 9.36 23.31
C VAL A 492 0.10 9.28 23.45
N SER A 493 -0.58 8.88 22.38
CA SER A 493 -2.01 8.54 22.43
C SER A 493 -2.16 7.16 23.05
N CYS A 494 -3.05 7.01 24.03
CA CYS A 494 -3.23 5.76 24.76
C CYS A 494 -4.66 5.60 25.29
N LEU A 495 -5.00 4.39 25.68
CA LEU A 495 -6.07 4.16 26.67
C LEU A 495 -5.42 4.07 28.05
N ALA A 496 -5.84 4.93 28.97
CA ALA A 496 -5.34 4.95 30.33
C ALA A 496 -6.49 4.94 31.34
N GLU A 497 -6.51 3.93 32.19
CA GLU A 497 -7.47 3.79 33.27
C GLU A 497 -7.23 4.80 34.38
N ASP A 498 -8.33 5.31 34.93
CA ASP A 498 -8.28 6.21 36.07
C ASP A 498 -8.05 5.43 37.37
N PRO A 499 -7.04 5.79 38.18
CA PRO A 499 -6.72 5.04 39.40
C PRO A 499 -7.91 4.93 40.36
N GLY A 500 -8.17 3.71 40.85
CA GLY A 500 -9.22 3.42 41.82
C GLY A 500 -10.65 3.45 41.29
N LEU A 501 -10.89 3.83 40.03
CA LEU A 501 -12.23 3.92 39.46
C LEU A 501 -12.81 2.52 39.23
N VAL A 502 -13.90 2.22 39.91
CA VAL A 502 -14.71 1.01 39.66
C VAL A 502 -16.02 1.44 39.03
N VAL A 503 -16.30 0.95 37.82
CA VAL A 503 -17.52 1.29 37.08
C VAL A 503 -18.53 0.15 37.22
N ASP A 504 -19.75 0.51 37.65
CA ASP A 504 -20.92 -0.37 37.64
C ASP A 504 -21.36 -0.60 36.18
N THR A 505 -21.37 -1.87 35.75
CA THR A 505 -21.78 -2.27 34.40
C THR A 505 -23.04 -3.12 34.49
N ARG A 506 -24.10 -2.70 33.81
CA ARG A 506 -25.40 -3.38 33.77
C ARG A 506 -25.79 -3.69 32.35
N LEU A 507 -26.74 -4.60 32.17
CA LEU A 507 -27.35 -4.84 30.86
C LEU A 507 -28.02 -3.57 30.36
N HIS A 508 -27.97 -3.32 29.06
CA HIS A 508 -28.76 -2.25 28.44
C HIS A 508 -29.96 -2.86 27.73
N HIS A 509 -31.15 -2.32 27.96
CA HIS A 509 -32.34 -2.74 27.23
C HIS A 509 -32.17 -2.41 25.74
N ARG A 510 -32.12 -3.45 24.90
CA ARG A 510 -31.87 -3.34 23.45
C ARG A 510 -30.60 -2.56 23.10
N GLY A 511 -29.60 -2.60 23.99
CA GLY A 511 -28.32 -1.93 23.80
C GLY A 511 -28.33 -0.44 24.15
N ASP A 512 -29.48 0.16 24.49
CA ASP A 512 -29.58 1.59 24.79
C ASP A 512 -28.98 1.92 26.17
N PRO A 513 -27.85 2.67 26.25
CA PRO A 513 -27.19 3.00 27.52
C PRO A 513 -28.04 3.86 28.46
N ARG A 514 -29.13 4.45 27.98
CA ARG A 514 -30.07 5.22 28.82
C ARG A 514 -31.05 4.33 29.58
N GLN A 515 -31.09 3.05 29.26
CA GLN A 515 -32.02 2.07 29.82
C GLN A 515 -31.28 0.89 30.47
N PRO A 516 -30.47 1.13 31.53
CA PRO A 516 -29.82 0.05 32.25
C PRO A 516 -30.85 -0.86 32.94
N LYS A 517 -30.62 -2.17 32.89
CA LYS A 517 -31.51 -3.22 33.40
C LYS A 517 -30.74 -4.20 34.29
N GLY A 518 -31.42 -4.71 35.33
CA GLY A 518 -30.93 -5.79 36.16
C GLY A 518 -29.81 -5.36 37.13
N PRO A 519 -29.21 -6.34 37.83
CA PRO A 519 -28.10 -6.10 38.75
C PRO A 519 -26.79 -5.77 38.01
N ALA A 520 -25.84 -5.22 38.76
CA ALA A 520 -24.46 -5.06 38.31
C ALA A 520 -23.84 -6.41 37.92
N LEU A 521 -23.12 -6.44 36.80
CA LEU A 521 -22.42 -7.63 36.31
C LEU A 521 -20.93 -7.57 36.70
N ALA A 522 -20.42 -8.65 37.28
CA ALA A 522 -19.00 -8.80 37.55
C ALA A 522 -18.22 -8.97 36.22
N PRO A 523 -16.99 -8.43 36.11
CA PRO A 523 -16.16 -8.64 34.93
C PRO A 523 -15.83 -10.12 34.76
N ALA A 524 -16.00 -10.68 33.57
CA ALA A 524 -15.68 -12.08 33.29
C ALA A 524 -15.45 -12.32 31.80
N ASP A 525 -14.81 -13.44 31.49
CA ASP A 525 -14.71 -13.97 30.14
C ASP A 525 -16.04 -14.60 29.65
N LEU A 526 -16.11 -14.99 28.38
CA LEU A 526 -17.28 -15.68 27.82
C LEU A 526 -17.56 -16.99 28.58
N THR A 527 -18.82 -17.23 28.94
CA THR A 527 -19.24 -18.45 29.64
C THR A 527 -19.09 -19.68 28.75
N ILE A 528 -19.28 -19.55 27.43
CA ILE A 528 -19.10 -20.65 26.48
C ILE A 528 -17.63 -21.09 26.34
N ALA A 529 -16.68 -20.17 26.55
CA ALA A 529 -15.24 -20.45 26.50
C ALA A 529 -14.72 -21.15 27.77
N GLN A 530 -15.57 -21.36 28.77
CA GLN A 530 -15.23 -21.96 30.06
C GLN A 530 -15.94 -23.30 30.25
N PRO A 531 -15.37 -24.25 31.02
CA PRO A 531 -16.02 -25.52 31.31
C PRO A 531 -17.39 -25.31 31.99
N GLU A 532 -18.31 -26.24 31.74
CA GLU A 532 -19.65 -26.19 32.31
C GLU A 532 -19.62 -26.12 33.84
N GLY A 533 -20.42 -25.20 34.41
CA GLY A 533 -20.48 -24.97 35.85
C GLY A 533 -19.22 -24.33 36.47
N LYS A 534 -18.18 -24.04 35.68
CA LYS A 534 -16.90 -23.49 36.16
C LYS A 534 -16.63 -22.06 35.70
N ARG A 535 -17.67 -21.28 35.36
CA ARG A 535 -17.51 -19.85 35.05
C ARG A 535 -16.87 -19.16 36.25
N ALA A 536 -15.73 -18.51 36.03
CA ALA A 536 -15.04 -17.72 37.04
C ALA A 536 -15.18 -16.22 36.71
N ASP A 537 -15.69 -15.46 37.66
CA ASP A 537 -15.69 -14.00 37.58
C ASP A 537 -14.29 -13.47 37.94
N LEU A 538 -13.84 -12.42 37.26
CA LEU A 538 -12.58 -11.74 37.56
C LEU A 538 -12.74 -10.85 38.81
N PRO A 539 -11.65 -10.61 39.57
CA PRO A 539 -11.71 -9.70 40.70
C PRO A 539 -12.23 -8.31 40.31
N ALA A 540 -13.14 -7.75 41.12
CA ALA A 540 -13.68 -6.43 40.86
C ALA A 540 -12.60 -5.32 40.93
N LYS A 541 -11.59 -5.50 41.77
CA LYS A 541 -10.40 -4.65 41.90
C LYS A 541 -9.24 -5.47 42.47
N ASN A 542 -8.05 -5.31 41.91
CA ASN A 542 -6.79 -5.74 42.53
C ASN A 542 -6.32 -4.68 43.53
N THR A 543 -6.32 -5.01 44.82
CA THR A 543 -5.92 -4.08 45.89
C THR A 543 -4.43 -3.77 45.91
N ALA A 544 -3.60 -4.58 45.25
CA ALA A 544 -2.16 -4.36 45.12
C ALA A 544 -1.79 -3.37 43.98
N MET A 545 -2.77 -2.90 43.21
CA MET A 545 -2.56 -2.02 42.06
C MET A 545 -3.32 -0.70 42.23
N ALA A 546 -2.80 0.36 41.59
CA ALA A 546 -3.49 1.64 41.56
C ALA A 546 -4.74 1.61 40.67
N THR A 547 -4.69 0.85 39.57
CA THR A 547 -5.84 0.54 38.69
C THR A 547 -6.59 -0.71 39.20
N THR A 548 -7.72 -1.04 38.58
CA THR A 548 -8.51 -2.22 38.92
C THR A 548 -7.82 -3.54 38.57
N GLY A 549 -6.92 -3.56 37.59
CA GLY A 549 -6.20 -4.77 37.17
C GLY A 549 -7.06 -5.76 36.35
N ARG A 550 -8.28 -5.35 35.92
CA ARG A 550 -9.24 -6.25 35.26
C ARG A 550 -8.74 -6.72 33.90
N ARG A 551 -8.20 -5.80 33.08
CA ARG A 551 -7.69 -6.14 31.74
C ARG A 551 -6.46 -7.04 31.86
N LEU A 552 -5.56 -6.73 32.79
CA LEU A 552 -4.40 -7.57 33.05
C LEU A 552 -4.79 -8.99 33.50
N ALA A 553 -5.78 -9.13 34.38
CA ALA A 553 -6.25 -10.43 34.85
C ALA A 553 -6.88 -11.26 33.72
N TRP A 554 -7.71 -10.64 32.88
CA TRP A 554 -8.34 -11.31 31.74
C TRP A 554 -7.32 -11.80 30.71
N VAL A 555 -6.38 -10.96 30.29
CA VAL A 555 -5.39 -11.40 29.28
C VAL A 555 -4.55 -12.56 29.80
N LYS A 556 -4.20 -12.57 31.10
CA LYS A 556 -3.50 -13.71 31.70
C LYS A 556 -4.32 -15.01 31.64
N THR A 557 -5.65 -14.98 31.71
CA THR A 557 -6.47 -16.19 31.57
C THR A 557 -6.50 -16.69 30.13
N LEU A 558 -6.52 -15.79 29.16
CA LEU A 558 -6.56 -16.11 27.73
C LEU A 558 -5.31 -16.86 27.24
N PHE A 559 -4.12 -16.56 27.79
CA PHE A 559 -2.84 -17.09 27.32
C PHE A 559 -2.26 -18.23 28.18
N ARG A 560 -3.09 -18.89 29.01
CA ARG A 560 -2.69 -20.06 29.81
C ARG A 560 -2.34 -21.31 28.98
N GLY A 561 -2.68 -21.31 27.68
CA GLY A 561 -2.45 -22.44 26.77
C GLY A 561 -3.53 -23.53 26.81
N ASP A 562 -4.56 -23.36 27.64
CA ASP A 562 -5.74 -24.22 27.74
C ASP A 562 -7.05 -23.53 27.31
N HIS A 563 -7.02 -22.22 27.08
CA HIS A 563 -8.16 -21.47 26.56
C HIS A 563 -8.53 -21.94 25.14
N PRO A 564 -9.80 -22.33 24.87
CA PRO A 564 -10.16 -23.06 23.65
C PRO A 564 -10.06 -22.21 22.35
N LEU A 565 -10.16 -20.88 22.44
CA LEU A 565 -10.29 -20.01 21.28
C LEU A 565 -8.94 -19.43 20.79
N VAL A 566 -8.24 -18.71 21.67
CA VAL A 566 -7.11 -17.82 21.34
C VAL A 566 -6.01 -18.51 20.55
N GLY A 567 -5.52 -19.68 20.99
CA GLY A 567 -4.44 -20.39 20.29
C GLY A 567 -4.80 -20.72 18.83
N ARG A 568 -6.05 -21.14 18.59
CA ARG A 568 -6.56 -21.48 17.25
C ARG A 568 -6.69 -20.24 16.37
N VAL A 569 -7.22 -19.15 16.90
CA VAL A 569 -7.39 -17.90 16.15
C VAL A 569 -6.03 -17.34 15.72
N LEU A 570 -5.07 -17.27 16.65
CA LEU A 570 -3.73 -16.75 16.37
C LEU A 570 -2.97 -17.65 15.37
N ALA A 571 -2.99 -18.98 15.56
CA ALA A 571 -2.35 -19.92 14.64
C ALA A 571 -2.96 -19.86 13.23
N ASN A 572 -4.29 -19.77 13.13
CA ASN A 572 -4.99 -19.67 11.85
C ASN A 572 -4.65 -18.38 11.09
N ARG A 573 -4.50 -17.26 11.78
CA ARG A 573 -4.10 -15.98 11.16
C ARG A 573 -2.66 -16.04 10.63
N LEU A 574 -1.74 -16.61 11.40
CA LEU A 574 -0.36 -16.80 10.94
C LEU A 574 -0.28 -17.74 9.72
N TRP A 575 -1.11 -18.79 9.70
CA TRP A 575 -1.25 -19.68 8.54
C TRP A 575 -1.84 -18.95 7.31
N LEU A 576 -2.91 -18.18 7.51
CA LEU A 576 -3.60 -17.42 6.46
C LEU A 576 -2.63 -16.56 5.65
N HIS A 577 -1.69 -15.88 6.29
CA HIS A 577 -0.78 -14.96 5.60
C HIS A 577 0.31 -15.67 4.78
N HIS A 578 0.64 -16.93 5.06
CA HIS A 578 1.57 -17.71 4.23
C HIS A 578 0.88 -18.39 3.04
N PHE A 579 -0.38 -18.78 3.19
CA PHE A 579 -1.10 -19.57 2.18
C PHE A 579 -2.20 -18.78 1.46
N GLY A 580 -2.40 -17.51 1.79
CA GLY A 580 -3.53 -16.70 1.30
C GLY A 580 -4.92 -17.19 1.76
N ARG A 581 -4.98 -18.30 2.51
CA ARG A 581 -6.20 -18.95 3.00
C ARG A 581 -5.95 -19.59 4.37
N GLY A 582 -6.82 -19.30 5.34
CA GLY A 582 -6.79 -19.94 6.66
C GLY A 582 -7.27 -21.38 6.62
N ILE A 583 -6.90 -22.17 7.63
CA ILE A 583 -7.52 -23.49 7.89
C ILE A 583 -9.01 -23.30 8.16
N VAL A 584 -9.36 -22.27 8.93
CA VAL A 584 -10.68 -21.65 8.99
C VAL A 584 -10.66 -20.40 8.12
N ASP A 585 -11.47 -20.36 7.08
CA ASP A 585 -11.38 -19.30 6.05
C ASP A 585 -12.12 -18.00 6.43
N THR A 586 -12.70 -17.97 7.64
CA THR A 586 -13.36 -16.84 8.30
C THR A 586 -12.58 -16.45 9.57
N PRO A 587 -11.42 -15.79 9.45
CA PRO A 587 -10.50 -15.60 10.58
C PRO A 587 -11.05 -14.76 11.75
N GLY A 588 -12.11 -13.98 11.55
CA GLY A 588 -12.81 -13.21 12.58
C GLY A 588 -14.08 -13.88 13.13
N ASP A 589 -14.49 -15.02 12.58
CA ASP A 589 -15.71 -15.74 12.99
C ASP A 589 -15.54 -17.26 12.81
N PHE A 590 -15.29 -17.94 13.92
CA PHE A 590 -15.19 -19.39 14.04
C PHE A 590 -16.49 -20.00 14.61
N GLY A 591 -17.49 -19.16 14.87
CA GLY A 591 -18.80 -19.55 15.36
C GLY A 591 -19.64 -20.26 14.29
N LEU A 592 -20.94 -20.34 14.52
CA LEU A 592 -21.86 -21.08 13.67
C LEU A 592 -22.02 -20.50 12.25
N LEU A 593 -21.77 -19.20 12.06
CA LEU A 593 -21.75 -18.56 10.74
C LEU A 593 -20.39 -18.66 10.04
N GLY A 594 -19.35 -19.00 10.79
CA GLY A 594 -18.01 -19.25 10.27
C GLY A 594 -17.93 -20.52 9.42
N GLN A 595 -16.82 -20.67 8.71
CA GLN A 595 -16.52 -21.92 8.01
C GLN A 595 -15.86 -22.94 8.95
N PRO A 596 -16.17 -24.24 8.82
CA PRO A 596 -15.46 -25.27 9.58
C PRO A 596 -13.99 -25.38 9.12
N PRO A 597 -13.08 -25.82 10.01
CA PRO A 597 -11.68 -25.98 9.67
C PRO A 597 -11.48 -27.09 8.63
N THR A 598 -10.61 -26.86 7.65
CA THR A 598 -10.22 -27.91 6.69
C THR A 598 -9.42 -29.03 7.36
N HIS A 599 -8.62 -28.68 8.37
CA HIS A 599 -7.76 -29.60 9.12
C HIS A 599 -7.85 -29.31 10.62
N PRO A 600 -8.92 -29.74 11.32
CA PRO A 600 -9.13 -29.43 12.74
C PRO A 600 -7.96 -29.90 13.63
N ALA A 601 -7.42 -31.09 13.37
CA ALA A 601 -6.30 -31.62 14.15
C ALA A 601 -4.98 -30.88 13.91
N LEU A 602 -4.74 -30.39 12.68
CA LEU A 602 -3.61 -29.51 12.40
C LEU A 602 -3.75 -28.19 13.16
N LEU A 603 -4.94 -27.60 13.15
CA LEU A 603 -5.19 -26.33 13.83
C LEU A 603 -4.96 -26.44 15.35
N ASP A 604 -5.44 -27.53 15.97
CA ASP A 604 -5.16 -27.82 17.38
C ASP A 604 -3.67 -28.02 17.63
N HIS A 605 -2.97 -28.75 16.74
CA HIS A 605 -1.53 -28.93 16.83
C HIS A 605 -0.77 -27.60 16.77
N LEU A 606 -1.10 -26.71 15.83
CA LEU A 606 -0.46 -25.40 15.71
C LEU A 606 -0.75 -24.49 16.91
N ALA A 607 -1.98 -24.52 17.44
CA ALA A 607 -2.38 -23.76 18.62
C ALA A 607 -1.60 -24.20 19.88
N ASP A 608 -1.45 -25.51 20.05
CA ASP A 608 -0.73 -26.13 21.15
C ASP A 608 0.79 -25.92 21.04
N GLU A 609 1.35 -26.02 19.83
CA GLU A 609 2.76 -25.69 19.56
C GLU A 609 3.07 -24.21 19.82
N LEU A 610 2.16 -23.29 19.43
CA LEU A 610 2.34 -21.88 19.71
C LEU A 610 2.43 -21.61 21.22
N ALA A 611 1.56 -22.23 22.03
CA ALA A 611 1.63 -22.11 23.48
C ALA A 611 2.90 -22.74 24.07
N ARG A 612 3.30 -23.95 23.61
CA ARG A 612 4.52 -24.64 24.06
C ARG A 612 5.80 -23.89 23.71
N ALA A 613 5.83 -23.23 22.56
CA ALA A 613 6.98 -22.45 22.08
C ALA A 613 7.04 -21.05 22.71
N GLY A 614 6.35 -20.82 23.84
CA GLY A 614 6.34 -19.54 24.54
C GLY A 614 5.71 -18.43 23.71
N TRP A 615 4.71 -18.75 22.89
CA TRP A 615 3.97 -17.79 22.06
C TRP A 615 4.83 -17.01 21.04
N SER A 616 5.98 -17.56 20.64
CA SER A 616 6.85 -16.96 19.61
C SER A 616 6.25 -17.11 18.22
N GLN A 617 6.07 -15.97 17.54
CA GLN A 617 5.61 -15.95 16.15
C GLN A 617 6.69 -16.46 15.21
N LYS A 618 7.95 -16.06 15.42
CA LYS A 618 9.07 -16.54 14.59
C LYS A 618 9.26 -18.05 14.72
N ALA A 619 9.02 -18.65 15.88
CA ALA A 619 9.04 -20.10 16.04
C ALA A 619 7.97 -20.77 15.16
N LEU A 620 6.73 -20.29 15.17
CA LEU A 620 5.67 -20.84 14.33
C LEU A 620 5.91 -20.60 12.83
N HIS A 621 6.42 -19.42 12.43
CA HIS A 621 6.84 -19.20 11.04
C HIS A 621 7.88 -20.25 10.63
N ARG A 622 8.95 -20.48 11.42
CA ARG A 622 9.95 -21.51 11.09
C ARG A 622 9.33 -22.88 10.87
N GLN A 623 8.37 -23.30 11.70
CA GLN A 623 7.70 -24.58 11.53
C GLN A 623 6.95 -24.65 10.19
N ILE A 624 6.20 -23.59 9.85
CA ILE A 624 5.46 -23.51 8.59
C ILE A 624 6.41 -23.51 7.40
N LEU A 625 7.42 -22.63 7.37
CA LEU A 625 8.33 -22.49 6.23
C LEU A 625 9.19 -23.75 6.00
N ARG A 626 9.51 -24.51 7.05
CA ARG A 626 10.28 -25.77 6.92
C ARG A 626 9.45 -26.95 6.42
N SER A 627 8.12 -26.85 6.47
CA SER A 627 7.22 -27.92 6.03
C SER A 627 7.34 -28.18 4.53
N ALA A 628 7.22 -29.45 4.13
CA ALA A 628 7.03 -29.80 2.72
C ALA A 628 5.79 -29.09 2.16
N THR A 629 4.74 -28.94 2.97
CA THR A 629 3.48 -28.25 2.64
C THR A 629 3.72 -26.83 2.09
N TYR A 630 4.61 -26.05 2.71
CA TYR A 630 4.97 -24.71 2.26
C TYR A 630 5.94 -24.73 1.07
N ARG A 631 6.83 -25.72 0.98
CA ARG A 631 7.92 -25.76 -0.02
C ARG A 631 7.50 -26.29 -1.40
N GLN A 632 6.30 -26.85 -1.54
CA GLN A 632 5.79 -27.40 -2.80
C GLN A 632 5.77 -26.35 -3.94
N THR A 633 5.81 -26.79 -5.19
CA THR A 633 5.47 -25.94 -6.35
C THR A 633 3.99 -25.55 -6.36
N SER A 634 3.66 -24.44 -7.03
CA SER A 634 2.27 -24.03 -7.29
C SER A 634 1.60 -24.76 -8.46
N ARG A 635 2.34 -25.63 -9.18
CA ARG A 635 1.79 -26.38 -10.32
C ARG A 635 0.80 -27.45 -9.84
N ALA A 636 -0.44 -27.35 -10.30
CA ALA A 636 -1.49 -28.32 -9.99
C ALA A 636 -1.39 -29.55 -10.92
N THR A 637 -1.67 -30.74 -10.37
CA THR A 637 -1.90 -31.92 -11.21
C THR A 637 -3.36 -31.96 -11.68
N PRO A 638 -3.67 -32.62 -12.81
CA PRO A 638 -5.05 -32.80 -13.27
C PRO A 638 -5.94 -33.44 -12.20
N GLU A 639 -5.43 -34.40 -11.43
CA GLU A 639 -6.17 -35.09 -10.37
C GLU A 639 -6.49 -34.16 -9.21
N ALA A 640 -5.55 -33.30 -8.82
CA ALA A 640 -5.77 -32.30 -7.77
C ALA A 640 -6.82 -31.28 -8.19
N LEU A 641 -6.78 -30.79 -9.44
CA LEU A 641 -7.81 -29.89 -9.97
C LEU A 641 -9.20 -30.53 -10.01
N ALA A 642 -9.28 -31.82 -10.31
CA ALA A 642 -10.56 -32.54 -10.34
C ALA A 642 -11.16 -32.76 -8.94
N LYS A 643 -10.31 -33.03 -7.93
CA LYS A 643 -10.77 -33.44 -6.58
C LYS A 643 -10.82 -32.29 -5.56
N ASP A 644 -9.98 -31.28 -5.73
CA ASP A 644 -9.85 -30.11 -4.86
C ASP A 644 -9.39 -28.88 -5.68
N PRO A 645 -10.25 -28.35 -6.56
CA PRO A 645 -9.89 -27.24 -7.45
C PRO A 645 -9.43 -26.00 -6.66
N ASP A 646 -10.05 -25.74 -5.52
CA ASP A 646 -9.78 -24.61 -4.62
C ASP A 646 -8.54 -24.80 -3.73
N ASN A 647 -7.84 -25.93 -3.84
CA ASN A 647 -6.66 -26.28 -3.03
C ASN A 647 -6.91 -26.20 -1.51
N ARG A 648 -8.11 -26.58 -1.04
CA ARG A 648 -8.48 -26.59 0.39
C ARG A 648 -7.61 -27.52 1.24
N LEU A 649 -7.06 -28.56 0.61
CA LEU A 649 -6.25 -29.59 1.24
C LEU A 649 -4.74 -29.32 1.11
N TYR A 650 -4.34 -28.19 0.51
CA TYR A 650 -2.94 -27.80 0.34
C TYR A 650 -2.10 -28.86 -0.38
N SER A 651 -2.63 -29.45 -1.45
CA SER A 651 -1.91 -30.43 -2.30
C SER A 651 -0.77 -29.79 -3.10
N ARG A 652 -0.72 -28.46 -3.13
CA ARG A 652 0.29 -27.60 -3.77
C ARG A 652 0.39 -26.28 -3.02
N TYR A 653 1.44 -25.50 -3.29
CA TYR A 653 1.49 -24.12 -2.79
C TYR A 653 0.42 -23.26 -3.51
N PRO A 654 -0.37 -22.45 -2.80
CA PRO A 654 -1.36 -21.58 -3.41
C PRO A 654 -0.68 -20.32 -3.99
N ALA A 655 -0.74 -20.18 -5.31
CA ALA A 655 -0.37 -18.92 -5.97
C ALA A 655 -1.32 -17.81 -5.52
N HIS A 656 -0.77 -16.80 -4.84
CA HIS A 656 -1.54 -15.67 -4.33
C HIS A 656 -0.84 -14.35 -4.60
N ARG A 657 -1.65 -13.32 -4.87
CA ARG A 657 -1.19 -11.94 -5.15
C ARG A 657 -0.54 -11.28 -3.92
N LEU A 658 0.35 -10.33 -4.14
CA LEU A 658 0.83 -9.43 -3.09
C LEU A 658 -0.26 -8.42 -2.72
N GLU A 659 -0.24 -7.96 -1.47
CA GLU A 659 -1.04 -6.82 -1.02
C GLU A 659 -0.53 -5.51 -1.62
N SER A 660 -1.39 -4.50 -1.67
CA SER A 660 -1.12 -3.16 -2.18
C SER A 660 0.21 -2.57 -1.69
N GLU A 661 0.50 -2.65 -0.38
CA GLU A 661 1.74 -2.15 0.22
C GLU A 661 2.97 -2.89 -0.31
N ALA A 662 2.90 -4.21 -0.43
CA ALA A 662 3.99 -5.03 -0.94
C ALA A 662 4.21 -4.82 -2.44
N ILE A 663 3.15 -4.60 -3.22
CA ILE A 663 3.28 -4.23 -4.65
C ILE A 663 4.05 -2.92 -4.77
N ARG A 664 3.63 -1.87 -4.05
CA ARG A 664 4.29 -0.55 -4.09
C ARG A 664 5.73 -0.63 -3.59
N ASP A 665 5.97 -1.30 -2.48
CA ASP A 665 7.31 -1.48 -1.91
C ASP A 665 8.22 -2.30 -2.84
N ARG A 666 7.69 -3.34 -3.49
CA ARG A 666 8.42 -4.14 -4.51
C ARG A 666 8.82 -3.28 -5.70
N VAL A 667 7.95 -2.39 -6.19
CA VAL A 667 8.29 -1.44 -7.27
C VAL A 667 9.47 -0.56 -6.84
N LEU A 668 9.41 0.05 -5.65
CA LEU A 668 10.49 0.90 -5.12
C LEU A 668 11.81 0.14 -4.95
N ALA A 669 11.76 -1.09 -4.42
CA ALA A 669 12.94 -1.92 -4.22
C ALA A 669 13.56 -2.36 -5.57
N THR A 670 12.70 -2.78 -6.50
CA THR A 670 13.10 -3.20 -7.86
C THR A 670 13.80 -2.07 -8.60
N SER A 671 13.25 -0.85 -8.56
CA SER A 671 13.86 0.31 -9.19
C SER A 671 15.07 0.86 -8.43
N GLY A 672 15.35 0.40 -7.21
CA GLY A 672 16.42 0.93 -6.36
C GLY A 672 16.10 2.29 -5.72
N ALA A 673 14.82 2.66 -5.66
CA ALA A 673 14.38 3.95 -5.12
C ALA A 673 13.96 3.87 -3.65
N LEU A 674 13.78 2.68 -3.09
CA LEU A 674 13.25 2.48 -1.74
C LEU A 674 14.10 3.19 -0.69
N ASP A 675 13.46 4.08 0.07
CA ASP A 675 14.01 4.67 1.28
C ASP A 675 13.71 3.75 2.47
N ALA A 676 14.77 3.20 3.06
CA ALA A 676 14.71 2.29 4.20
C ALA A 676 14.53 3.00 5.55
N THR A 677 14.25 4.30 5.58
CA THR A 677 14.04 5.06 6.83
C THR A 677 12.84 4.53 7.62
N ARG A 678 13.14 3.97 8.79
CA ARG A 678 12.18 3.32 9.70
C ARG A 678 11.66 4.30 10.76
N PHE A 679 10.44 4.05 11.24
CA PHE A 679 9.81 4.74 12.37
C PHE A 679 9.51 6.24 12.14
N GLY A 680 8.89 6.87 13.13
CA GLY A 680 8.58 8.31 13.12
C GLY A 680 7.20 8.65 12.51
N PRO A 681 6.83 9.93 12.47
CA PRO A 681 5.53 10.35 11.93
C PRO A 681 5.26 9.82 10.52
N PRO A 682 3.99 9.56 10.17
CA PRO A 682 3.63 9.09 8.85
C PRO A 682 3.86 10.20 7.82
N VAL A 683 4.18 9.80 6.58
CA VAL A 683 4.24 10.73 5.45
C VAL A 683 2.82 11.03 5.00
N VAL A 684 2.45 12.31 5.04
CA VAL A 684 1.13 12.79 4.66
C VAL A 684 0.82 12.40 3.22
N THR A 685 -0.42 11.95 3.01
CA THR A 685 -0.97 11.72 1.67
C THR A 685 -1.82 12.93 1.28
N GLU A 686 -1.61 13.45 0.08
CA GLU A 686 -2.27 14.66 -0.39
C GLU A 686 -3.22 14.33 -1.54
N GLU A 687 -4.35 15.04 -1.57
CA GLU A 687 -5.32 14.97 -2.65
C GLU A 687 -4.93 15.99 -3.71
N ASP A 688 -4.73 15.54 -4.95
CA ASP A 688 -4.41 16.43 -6.07
C ASP A 688 -5.66 17.08 -6.68
N ALA A 689 -5.44 17.94 -7.69
CA ALA A 689 -6.53 18.65 -8.38
C ALA A 689 -7.53 17.73 -9.09
N SER A 690 -7.20 16.44 -9.29
CA SER A 690 -8.08 15.43 -9.88
C SER A 690 -8.83 14.59 -8.84
N GLY A 691 -8.63 14.87 -7.54
CA GLY A 691 -9.25 14.13 -6.44
C GLY A 691 -8.55 12.81 -6.12
N LEU A 692 -7.35 12.56 -6.67
CA LEU A 692 -6.56 11.38 -6.36
C LEU A 692 -5.66 11.65 -5.15
N VAL A 693 -5.62 10.70 -4.23
CA VAL A 693 -4.84 10.78 -2.99
C VAL A 693 -3.52 10.07 -3.22
N ASN A 694 -2.43 10.82 -3.28
CA ASN A 694 -1.11 10.30 -3.63
C ASN A 694 -0.09 10.60 -2.53
N ALA A 695 0.91 9.73 -2.40
CA ALA A 695 2.04 9.94 -1.50
C ALA A 695 3.33 10.20 -2.30
N GLN A 696 3.90 11.41 -2.17
CA GLN A 696 5.21 11.74 -2.75
C GLN A 696 6.36 11.26 -1.84
N SER A 697 6.39 9.95 -1.55
CA SER A 697 7.40 9.36 -0.68
C SER A 697 8.05 8.12 -1.29
N LYS A 698 9.32 7.91 -0.98
CA LYS A 698 10.06 6.69 -1.30
C LYS A 698 10.12 5.71 -0.13
N ARG A 699 9.57 6.07 1.03
CA ARG A 699 9.51 5.20 2.20
C ARG A 699 8.59 4.01 1.94
N ARG A 700 8.82 2.93 2.69
CA ARG A 700 7.90 1.79 2.75
C ARG A 700 6.48 2.23 3.06
N SER A 701 5.53 1.54 2.46
CA SER A 701 4.12 1.93 2.44
C SER A 701 3.48 1.90 3.83
N ILE A 702 4.01 1.12 4.78
CA ILE A 702 3.60 1.13 6.19
C ILE A 702 3.81 2.49 6.88
N TYR A 703 4.69 3.34 6.36
CA TYR A 703 4.96 4.69 6.89
C TYR A 703 4.18 5.79 6.19
N LEU A 704 3.31 5.45 5.23
CA LEU A 704 2.36 6.41 4.67
C LEU A 704 1.21 6.63 5.64
N GLN A 705 0.64 7.83 5.62
CA GLN A 705 -0.53 8.15 6.42
C GLN A 705 -1.74 7.32 5.96
N VAL A 706 -2.36 6.62 6.91
CA VAL A 706 -3.56 5.82 6.66
C VAL A 706 -4.79 6.59 7.13
N ARG A 707 -5.54 7.14 6.19
CA ARG A 707 -6.82 7.81 6.46
C ARG A 707 -8.00 6.91 6.12
N ARG A 708 -9.02 6.88 7.00
CA ARG A 708 -10.20 6.01 6.81
C ARG A 708 -11.04 6.43 5.61
N SER A 709 -11.22 7.73 5.38
CA SER A 709 -12.06 8.24 4.29
C SER A 709 -11.29 8.56 2.99
N ARG A 710 -9.96 8.55 3.04
CA ARG A 710 -9.08 8.98 1.93
C ARG A 710 -7.90 8.01 1.74
N PRO A 711 -8.15 6.77 1.30
CA PRO A 711 -7.07 5.83 1.03
C PRO A 711 -6.22 6.29 -0.16
N GLU A 712 -4.92 6.00 -0.13
CA GLU A 712 -4.00 6.29 -1.23
C GLU A 712 -4.45 5.54 -2.51
N THR A 713 -4.40 6.21 -3.65
CA THR A 713 -5.04 5.79 -4.90
C THR A 713 -4.48 4.48 -5.46
N LEU A 714 -3.15 4.31 -5.51
CA LEU A 714 -2.56 3.05 -5.97
C LEU A 714 -2.94 1.91 -5.03
N MET A 715 -2.87 2.14 -3.72
CA MET A 715 -3.21 1.11 -2.74
C MET A 715 -4.69 0.74 -2.78
N ALA A 716 -5.58 1.72 -2.93
CA ALA A 716 -7.02 1.50 -3.09
C ALA A 716 -7.35 0.66 -4.32
N ALA A 717 -6.67 0.89 -5.45
CA ALA A 717 -6.84 0.07 -6.64
C ALA A 717 -6.50 -1.42 -6.39
N PHE A 718 -5.53 -1.71 -5.52
CA PHE A 718 -5.09 -3.06 -5.17
C PHE A 718 -5.70 -3.61 -3.87
N ASP A 719 -6.96 -3.27 -3.63
CA ASP A 719 -7.78 -3.80 -2.54
C ASP A 719 -7.17 -3.56 -1.14
N THR A 720 -6.55 -2.38 -0.93
CA THR A 720 -6.25 -1.96 0.44
C THR A 720 -7.54 -1.94 1.25
N PRO A 721 -7.52 -2.35 2.53
CA PRO A 721 -8.70 -2.26 3.37
C PRO A 721 -9.24 -0.82 3.38
N SER A 722 -10.56 -0.67 3.21
CA SER A 722 -11.27 0.51 3.67
C SER A 722 -11.82 0.16 5.05
N PRO A 723 -11.06 0.37 6.15
CA PRO A 723 -11.47 -0.11 7.44
C PRO A 723 -12.65 0.76 7.90
N ALA A 724 -13.87 0.29 7.66
CA ALA A 724 -15.04 0.83 8.36
C ALA A 724 -14.87 0.57 9.87
N LEU A 725 -14.35 -0.61 10.24
CA LEU A 725 -13.96 -0.96 11.60
C LEU A 725 -12.54 -1.55 11.62
N ASN A 726 -12.40 -2.82 11.22
CA ASN A 726 -11.14 -3.56 11.04
C ASN A 726 -11.24 -4.50 9.83
N CYS A 727 -10.14 -5.17 9.47
CA CYS A 727 -10.08 -6.12 8.36
C CYS A 727 -9.43 -7.44 8.79
N ASP A 728 -10.26 -8.48 8.92
CA ASP A 728 -9.77 -9.82 9.31
C ASP A 728 -9.19 -10.61 8.13
N LYS A 729 -9.66 -10.32 6.92
CA LYS A 729 -9.20 -10.92 5.66
C LYS A 729 -9.43 -9.93 4.53
N ARG A 730 -8.38 -9.62 3.77
CA ARG A 730 -8.48 -8.77 2.59
C ARG A 730 -9.24 -9.49 1.46
N VAL A 731 -10.13 -8.77 0.80
CA VAL A 731 -10.72 -9.20 -0.47
C VAL A 731 -9.67 -9.00 -1.56
N ARG A 732 -9.65 -9.89 -2.56
CA ARG A 732 -8.74 -9.81 -3.71
C ARG A 732 -9.58 -9.82 -4.97
N SER A 733 -9.60 -8.71 -5.68
CA SER A 733 -10.30 -8.53 -6.94
C SER A 733 -9.32 -8.60 -8.11
N ASN A 734 -9.75 -9.13 -9.25
CA ASN A 734 -9.01 -9.02 -10.51
C ASN A 734 -9.77 -8.04 -11.41
N ALA A 735 -9.51 -6.74 -11.22
CA ALA A 735 -10.23 -5.67 -11.90
C ALA A 735 -9.42 -5.07 -13.05
N ALA A 736 -10.08 -4.72 -14.16
CA ALA A 736 -9.42 -4.06 -15.30
C ALA A 736 -8.76 -2.73 -14.90
N THR A 737 -9.33 -2.03 -13.92
CA THR A 737 -8.78 -0.78 -13.36
C THR A 737 -7.39 -0.96 -12.74
N GLN A 738 -7.10 -2.12 -12.13
CA GLN A 738 -5.76 -2.41 -11.58
C GLN A 738 -4.69 -2.43 -12.69
N ALA A 739 -4.99 -3.07 -13.82
CA ALA A 739 -4.09 -3.07 -14.97
C ALA A 739 -3.89 -1.65 -15.53
N LEU A 740 -4.97 -0.85 -15.61
CA LEU A 740 -4.90 0.54 -16.06
C LEU A 740 -4.05 1.42 -15.13
N VAL A 741 -4.11 1.21 -13.81
CA VAL A 741 -3.26 1.92 -12.84
C VAL A 741 -1.79 1.53 -13.01
N LEU A 742 -1.47 0.25 -13.25
CA LEU A 742 -0.09 -0.16 -13.51
C LEU A 742 0.46 0.42 -14.82
N MET A 743 -0.40 0.53 -15.84
CA MET A 743 -0.02 1.09 -17.14
C MET A 743 0.08 2.61 -17.13
N ASN A 744 -0.80 3.33 -16.41
CA ASN A 744 -0.95 4.77 -16.57
C ASN A 744 -0.69 5.58 -15.29
N GLY A 745 -0.41 4.92 -14.16
CA GLY A 745 -0.11 5.58 -12.90
C GLY A 745 1.19 6.38 -12.97
N GLU A 746 1.18 7.61 -12.48
CA GLU A 746 2.37 8.49 -12.48
C GLU A 746 3.52 7.87 -11.68
N PHE A 747 3.20 7.29 -10.52
CA PHE A 747 4.16 6.53 -9.72
C PHE A 747 4.83 5.42 -10.54
N LEU A 748 4.06 4.58 -11.24
CA LEU A 748 4.63 3.47 -12.01
C LEU A 748 5.51 3.97 -13.16
N ARG A 749 5.09 5.01 -13.88
CA ARG A 749 5.91 5.62 -14.95
C ARG A 749 7.22 6.19 -14.41
N GLY A 750 7.19 6.90 -13.29
CA GLY A 750 8.39 7.44 -12.65
C GLY A 750 9.36 6.34 -12.19
N GLN A 751 8.82 5.26 -11.62
CA GLN A 751 9.61 4.11 -11.18
C GLN A 751 10.14 3.27 -12.34
N ALA A 752 9.42 3.19 -13.47
CA ALA A 752 9.91 2.55 -14.70
C ALA A 752 11.12 3.29 -15.28
N ALA A 753 11.09 4.63 -15.30
CA ALA A 753 12.24 5.44 -15.74
C ALA A 753 13.45 5.25 -14.80
N THR A 754 13.20 5.17 -13.49
CA THR A 754 14.23 4.90 -12.48
C THR A 754 14.83 3.50 -12.65
N LEU A 755 14.00 2.48 -12.90
CA LEU A 755 14.45 1.11 -13.18
C LEU A 755 15.29 1.04 -14.46
N ALA A 756 14.90 1.74 -15.52
CA ALA A 756 15.68 1.82 -16.75
C ALA A 756 17.06 2.45 -16.52
N ALA A 757 17.13 3.54 -15.78
CA ALA A 757 18.40 4.18 -15.41
C ALA A 757 19.29 3.24 -14.58
N ARG A 758 18.70 2.52 -13.61
CA ARG A 758 19.38 1.50 -12.82
C ARG A 758 19.92 0.36 -13.69
N ALA A 759 19.09 -0.19 -14.57
CA ALA A 759 19.48 -1.28 -15.46
C ALA A 759 20.66 -0.88 -16.36
N ARG A 760 20.64 0.35 -16.90
CA ARG A 760 21.76 0.90 -17.67
C ARG A 760 23.05 1.01 -16.86
N ALA A 761 22.97 1.48 -15.63
CA ALA A 761 24.13 1.64 -14.75
C ALA A 761 24.74 0.30 -14.30
N GLU A 762 23.90 -0.69 -14.02
CA GLU A 762 24.34 -1.96 -13.42
C GLU A 762 24.59 -3.10 -14.44
N ALA A 763 24.05 -3.04 -15.66
CA ALA A 763 24.12 -4.17 -16.59
C ALA A 763 25.55 -4.51 -17.03
N GLY A 764 26.44 -3.52 -17.17
CA GLY A 764 27.83 -3.73 -17.59
C GLY A 764 28.67 -4.51 -16.57
N VAL A 765 28.31 -4.42 -15.29
CA VAL A 765 28.97 -5.16 -14.19
C VAL A 765 28.21 -6.43 -13.80
N ASN A 766 27.16 -6.80 -14.54
CA ASN A 766 26.42 -8.04 -14.36
C ASN A 766 26.90 -9.11 -15.35
N PRO A 767 27.72 -10.09 -14.92
CA PRO A 767 28.25 -11.09 -15.84
C PRO A 767 27.17 -11.93 -16.51
N GLN A 768 26.06 -12.21 -15.82
CA GLN A 768 24.95 -13.01 -16.37
C GLN A 768 24.21 -12.25 -17.47
N ALA A 769 23.92 -10.96 -17.26
CA ALA A 769 23.29 -10.14 -18.29
C ALA A 769 24.20 -9.94 -19.51
N MET A 770 25.50 -9.71 -19.28
CA MET A 770 26.48 -9.58 -20.37
C MET A 770 26.63 -10.88 -21.17
N LEU A 771 26.60 -12.04 -20.49
CA LEU A 771 26.62 -13.34 -21.16
C LEU A 771 25.34 -13.58 -21.98
N ALA A 772 24.18 -13.28 -21.41
CA ALA A 772 22.88 -13.44 -22.08
C ALA A 772 22.74 -12.54 -23.32
N ALA A 773 23.42 -11.39 -23.34
CA ALA A 773 23.39 -10.46 -24.47
C ALA A 773 24.27 -10.86 -25.65
N LYS A 774 25.25 -11.77 -25.48
CA LYS A 774 26.21 -12.14 -26.55
C LYS A 774 25.55 -12.58 -27.87
N PRO A 775 24.49 -13.39 -27.89
CA PRO A 775 23.82 -13.79 -29.13
C PRO A 775 23.25 -12.61 -29.94
N PHE A 776 23.03 -11.48 -29.28
CA PHE A 776 22.41 -10.28 -29.86
C PHE A 776 23.44 -9.20 -30.26
N ALA A 777 24.74 -9.46 -30.12
CA ALA A 777 25.79 -8.45 -30.35
C ALA A 777 25.76 -7.84 -31.76
N ASN A 778 25.31 -8.60 -32.76
CA ASN A 778 25.21 -8.16 -34.16
C ASN A 778 23.86 -7.51 -34.52
N ARG A 779 22.92 -7.45 -33.55
CA ARG A 779 21.56 -7.00 -33.80
C ARG A 779 21.45 -5.48 -33.58
N HIS A 780 21.01 -4.77 -34.60
CA HIS A 780 20.93 -3.31 -34.59
C HIS A 780 19.60 -2.84 -33.99
N ILE A 781 19.55 -2.77 -32.66
CA ILE A 781 18.32 -2.41 -31.92
C ILE A 781 17.91 -0.96 -32.20
N LEU A 782 18.88 -0.04 -32.24
CA LEU A 782 18.63 1.37 -32.58
C LEU A 782 18.63 1.56 -34.10
N PRO A 783 17.71 2.35 -34.67
CA PRO A 783 17.69 2.62 -36.09
C PRO A 783 18.94 3.40 -36.51
N ALA A 784 19.49 3.07 -37.67
CA ALA A 784 20.55 3.87 -38.28
C ALA A 784 20.08 5.32 -38.51
N PRO A 785 20.95 6.33 -38.36
CA PRO A 785 20.60 7.70 -38.70
C PRO A 785 20.25 7.78 -40.18
N VAL A 786 19.09 8.38 -40.48
CA VAL A 786 18.65 8.57 -41.88
C VAL A 786 19.39 9.72 -42.56
N TRP A 787 20.02 10.61 -41.79
CA TRP A 787 20.86 11.69 -42.29
C TRP A 787 22.34 11.45 -41.94
N THR A 788 23.21 11.67 -42.90
CA THR A 788 24.68 11.67 -42.73
C THR A 788 25.26 12.92 -43.37
N TYR A 789 26.35 13.42 -42.80
CA TYR A 789 26.91 14.74 -43.14
C TYR A 789 28.36 14.58 -43.59
N GLY A 790 28.66 15.07 -44.78
CA GLY A 790 29.91 14.78 -45.45
C GLY A 790 30.23 15.77 -46.57
N TYR A 791 31.19 15.38 -47.38
CA TYR A 791 31.62 16.11 -48.57
C TYR A 791 31.94 15.14 -49.70
N GLY A 792 32.08 15.64 -50.93
CA GLY A 792 32.49 14.82 -52.07
C GLY A 792 32.84 15.63 -53.31
N ALA A 793 33.70 15.06 -54.15
CA ALA A 793 34.05 15.65 -55.43
C ALA A 793 32.90 15.52 -56.43
N LEU A 794 32.68 16.58 -57.21
CA LEU A 794 31.64 16.63 -58.24
C LEU A 794 32.20 16.22 -59.60
N ASP A 795 31.43 15.42 -60.33
CA ASP A 795 31.69 15.13 -61.74
C ASP A 795 31.33 16.34 -62.64
N PRO A 796 31.68 16.34 -63.94
CA PRO A 796 31.35 17.45 -64.85
C PRO A 796 29.85 17.74 -64.99
N THR A 797 28.97 16.82 -64.56
CA THR A 797 27.52 16.98 -64.54
C THR A 797 26.99 17.48 -63.19
N GLY A 798 27.88 17.77 -62.23
CA GLY A 798 27.53 18.28 -60.91
C GLY A 798 27.07 17.22 -59.92
N LYS A 799 27.25 15.93 -60.21
CA LYS A 799 26.88 14.82 -59.32
C LYS A 799 28.07 14.40 -58.46
N PRO A 800 27.85 13.97 -57.21
CA PRO A 800 28.93 13.53 -56.34
C PRO A 800 29.50 12.20 -56.84
N ALA A 801 30.79 12.17 -57.18
CA ALA A 801 31.55 10.97 -57.55
C ALA A 801 31.81 10.06 -56.35
N GLY A 802 31.72 10.61 -55.14
CA GLY A 802 31.87 9.89 -53.88
C GLY A 802 31.26 10.68 -52.73
N PHE A 803 31.25 10.07 -51.53
CA PHE A 803 30.83 10.72 -50.30
C PHE A 803 31.73 10.28 -49.17
N THR A 804 32.35 11.25 -48.51
CA THR A 804 33.20 11.06 -47.35
C THR A 804 32.55 11.77 -46.17
N PRO A 805 32.20 11.05 -45.08
CA PRO A 805 31.70 11.69 -43.87
C PRO A 805 32.69 12.71 -43.31
N LEU A 806 32.20 13.85 -42.84
CA LEU A 806 33.04 14.83 -42.15
C LEU A 806 33.45 14.27 -40.78
N PRO A 807 34.75 14.17 -40.47
CA PRO A 807 35.22 13.36 -39.35
C PRO A 807 35.13 14.08 -37.99
N HIS A 808 34.96 15.40 -37.97
CA HIS A 808 35.00 16.19 -36.73
C HIS A 808 33.64 16.80 -36.37
N TRP A 809 33.12 16.45 -35.19
CA TRP A 809 31.91 17.02 -34.59
C TRP A 809 32.30 17.97 -33.45
N THR A 810 31.82 19.21 -33.48
CA THR A 810 32.17 20.24 -32.47
C THR A 810 31.16 20.37 -31.33
N GLY A 811 30.05 19.63 -31.38
CA GLY A 811 28.88 19.83 -30.51
C GLY A 811 27.69 20.51 -31.22
N SER A 812 27.94 21.22 -32.32
CA SER A 812 26.88 21.90 -33.10
C SER A 812 27.07 21.86 -34.62
N GLN A 813 28.23 21.42 -35.12
CA GLN A 813 28.54 21.33 -36.55
C GLN A 813 29.53 20.20 -36.87
N PHE A 814 29.48 19.72 -38.11
CA PHE A 814 30.44 18.81 -38.73
C PHE A 814 31.42 19.59 -39.61
N GLN A 815 32.71 19.27 -39.54
CA GLN A 815 33.78 19.91 -40.31
C GLN A 815 34.97 18.97 -40.53
N GLY A 816 35.92 19.36 -41.39
CA GLY A 816 37.07 18.54 -41.81
C GLY A 816 38.04 18.19 -40.68
N SER A 817 38.35 19.14 -39.79
CA SER A 817 39.14 18.93 -38.58
C SER A 817 38.78 19.93 -37.49
N ALA A 818 39.50 19.94 -36.36
CA ALA A 818 39.24 20.88 -35.26
C ALA A 818 39.47 22.37 -35.62
N ARG A 819 40.08 22.67 -36.77
CA ARG A 819 40.32 24.03 -37.27
C ARG A 819 39.70 24.20 -38.66
N LEU A 820 39.24 25.41 -38.96
CA LEU A 820 38.75 25.82 -40.27
C LEU A 820 39.60 27.02 -40.76
N PRO A 821 40.05 27.04 -42.03
CA PRO A 821 39.87 25.98 -43.02
C PRO A 821 40.71 24.73 -42.68
N ASP A 822 40.21 23.57 -43.06
CA ASP A 822 40.95 22.32 -42.98
C ASP A 822 41.99 22.25 -44.14
N PRO A 823 43.23 21.81 -43.90
CA PRO A 823 44.25 21.73 -44.95
C PRO A 823 43.89 20.82 -46.13
N ALA A 824 43.02 19.81 -45.92
CA ALA A 824 42.62 18.86 -46.94
C ALA A 824 41.24 19.18 -47.53
N THR A 825 40.29 19.67 -46.74
CA THR A 825 38.89 19.86 -47.18
C THR A 825 38.43 21.32 -47.19
N GLY A 826 39.33 22.27 -47.00
CA GLY A 826 39.03 23.70 -47.10
C GLY A 826 38.00 24.19 -46.07
N TRP A 827 37.08 25.05 -46.50
CA TRP A 827 36.09 25.68 -45.63
C TRP A 827 34.82 24.85 -45.37
N VAL A 828 34.76 23.62 -45.87
CA VAL A 828 33.55 22.79 -45.81
C VAL A 828 33.11 22.53 -44.37
N LEU A 829 31.88 22.95 -44.07
CA LEU A 829 31.22 22.63 -42.81
C LEU A 829 29.73 22.50 -43.01
N LEU A 830 29.08 21.68 -42.19
CA LEU A 830 27.63 21.56 -42.11
C LEU A 830 27.19 21.79 -40.67
N ASN A 831 26.13 22.56 -40.47
CA ASN A 831 25.45 22.74 -39.19
C ASN A 831 23.94 22.49 -39.38
N ALA A 832 23.10 22.66 -38.35
CA ALA A 832 21.66 22.39 -38.48
C ALA A 832 20.99 23.27 -39.57
N ALA A 833 21.34 24.55 -39.66
CA ALA A 833 20.69 25.49 -40.58
C ALA A 833 21.20 25.39 -42.03
N GLY A 834 22.46 25.02 -42.24
CA GLY A 834 23.09 24.90 -43.56
C GLY A 834 24.56 24.58 -43.39
N GLY A 835 25.42 25.54 -43.67
CA GLY A 835 26.86 25.40 -43.50
C GLY A 835 27.67 26.40 -44.32
N HIS A 836 28.89 26.01 -44.65
CA HIS A 836 29.74 26.69 -45.62
C HIS A 836 29.99 25.74 -46.79
N PRO A 837 29.83 26.21 -48.04
CA PRO A 837 30.05 25.36 -49.19
C PRO A 837 31.52 24.96 -49.27
N GLY A 838 31.80 23.89 -50.01
CA GLY A 838 33.13 23.60 -50.52
C GLY A 838 33.28 24.00 -51.97
N ASP A 839 34.51 23.98 -52.43
CA ASP A 839 34.86 23.92 -53.83
C ASP A 839 34.28 22.66 -54.51
N PRO A 840 34.26 22.58 -55.85
CA PRO A 840 33.75 21.40 -56.54
C PRO A 840 34.48 20.09 -56.23
N ALA A 841 35.70 20.11 -55.66
CA ALA A 841 36.39 18.91 -55.21
C ALA A 841 35.93 18.45 -53.82
N HIS A 842 35.32 19.34 -53.03
CA HIS A 842 34.90 19.10 -51.66
C HIS A 842 33.48 19.61 -51.36
N ALA A 843 32.55 19.55 -52.33
CA ALA A 843 31.19 20.07 -52.16
C ALA A 843 30.51 19.50 -50.90
N ALA A 844 29.77 20.33 -50.18
CA ALA A 844 29.11 19.94 -48.93
C ALA A 844 27.89 19.05 -49.24
N ILE A 845 27.76 17.91 -48.56
CA ILE A 845 26.70 16.93 -48.83
C ILE A 845 25.95 16.57 -47.55
N ARG A 846 24.64 16.80 -47.53
CA ARG A 846 23.72 16.13 -46.60
C ARG A 846 23.10 14.93 -47.31
N ARG A 847 23.43 13.74 -46.83
CA ARG A 847 22.98 12.47 -47.41
C ARG A 847 21.81 11.91 -46.62
N PHE A 848 20.70 11.62 -47.30
CA PHE A 848 19.54 10.93 -46.78
C PHE A 848 19.51 9.49 -47.27
N VAL A 849 19.23 8.54 -46.37
CA VAL A 849 18.99 7.13 -46.70
C VAL A 849 17.54 6.80 -46.45
N ALA A 850 16.83 6.36 -47.49
CA ALA A 850 15.41 6.05 -47.43
C ALA A 850 15.13 4.92 -46.42
N PRO A 851 14.34 5.15 -45.36
CA PRO A 851 14.10 4.12 -44.34
C PRO A 851 13.05 3.08 -44.74
N ALA A 852 12.28 3.34 -45.80
CA ALA A 852 11.21 2.48 -46.31
C ALA A 852 10.96 2.77 -47.81
N ASP A 853 10.23 1.89 -48.46
CA ASP A 853 9.72 2.09 -49.82
C ASP A 853 8.59 3.14 -49.80
N GLY A 854 8.60 4.08 -50.74
CA GLY A 854 7.61 5.15 -50.73
C GLY A 854 7.80 6.22 -51.81
N THR A 855 6.94 7.23 -51.77
CA THR A 855 7.05 8.43 -52.58
C THR A 855 7.57 9.57 -51.71
N LEU A 856 8.75 10.09 -52.03
CA LEU A 856 9.40 11.22 -51.39
C LEU A 856 8.94 12.54 -52.05
N GLN A 857 8.49 13.47 -51.22
CA GLN A 857 8.32 14.88 -51.54
C GLN A 857 9.41 15.70 -50.86
N VAL A 858 10.01 16.64 -51.58
CA VAL A 858 11.09 17.49 -51.07
C VAL A 858 10.68 18.95 -51.08
N THR A 859 10.83 19.62 -49.93
CA THR A 859 10.66 21.06 -49.78
C THR A 859 11.82 21.67 -49.00
N GLY A 860 12.06 22.97 -49.18
CA GLY A 860 13.10 23.69 -48.46
C GLY A 860 13.28 25.10 -48.98
N THR A 861 14.16 25.87 -48.34
CA THR A 861 14.55 27.20 -48.79
C THR A 861 16.06 27.33 -48.72
N LEU A 862 16.68 27.56 -49.87
CA LEU A 862 18.09 27.87 -49.98
C LEU A 862 18.28 29.37 -49.78
N ASN A 863 19.21 29.75 -48.92
CA ASN A 863 19.54 31.12 -48.58
C ASN A 863 21.04 31.35 -48.65
N HIS A 864 21.43 32.48 -49.22
CA HIS A 864 22.78 33.01 -49.14
C HIS A 864 22.72 34.52 -48.98
N SER A 865 23.13 35.05 -47.83
CA SER A 865 22.92 36.45 -47.45
C SER A 865 24.15 37.35 -47.59
N SER A 866 25.32 36.79 -47.89
CA SER A 866 26.55 37.58 -48.02
C SER A 866 26.55 38.36 -49.35
N PRO A 867 26.70 39.70 -49.33
CA PRO A 867 26.87 40.48 -50.56
C PRO A 867 28.30 40.38 -51.12
N LEU A 868 29.27 39.98 -50.28
CA LEU A 868 30.69 39.84 -50.65
C LEU A 868 31.01 38.48 -51.30
N GLY A 869 30.10 37.51 -51.16
CA GLY A 869 30.22 36.17 -51.73
C GLY A 869 29.84 36.08 -53.21
N ASN A 870 30.30 35.01 -53.86
CA ASN A 870 29.91 34.68 -55.23
C ASN A 870 28.55 33.98 -55.28
N GLY A 871 28.05 33.49 -54.16
CA GLY A 871 26.82 32.73 -54.05
C GLY A 871 27.04 31.23 -54.16
N VAL A 872 25.98 30.48 -53.85
CA VAL A 872 26.01 29.02 -53.78
C VAL A 872 25.04 28.39 -54.74
N ARG A 873 25.35 27.15 -55.10
CA ARG A 873 24.49 26.28 -55.88
C ARG A 873 24.15 25.06 -55.04
N ALA A 874 22.86 24.74 -54.95
CA ALA A 874 22.37 23.52 -54.34
C ALA A 874 21.79 22.58 -55.41
N ARG A 875 22.11 21.29 -55.33
CA ARG A 875 21.53 20.23 -56.17
C ARG A 875 20.92 19.14 -55.31
N LEU A 876 19.80 18.59 -55.78
CA LEU A 876 19.21 17.39 -55.21
C LEU A 876 19.48 16.21 -56.14
N ILE A 877 20.24 15.23 -55.67
CA ILE A 877 20.61 14.03 -56.43
C ILE A 877 19.84 12.83 -55.86
N VAL A 878 19.06 12.15 -56.71
CA VAL A 878 18.16 11.04 -56.34
C VAL A 878 18.54 9.77 -57.11
N PRO A 879 18.12 8.57 -56.67
CA PRO A 879 18.31 7.34 -57.45
C PRO A 879 17.51 7.39 -58.77
N GLY A 880 18.05 6.76 -59.80
CA GLY A 880 17.40 6.54 -61.09
C GLY A 880 16.70 5.18 -61.18
N PRO A 881 16.13 4.84 -62.35
CA PRO A 881 15.47 3.55 -62.58
C PRO A 881 16.40 2.34 -62.45
N ARG A 882 17.70 2.53 -62.71
CA ARG A 882 18.74 1.50 -62.56
C ARG A 882 19.46 1.65 -61.22
N PRO A 883 19.89 0.55 -60.57
CA PRO A 883 20.50 0.59 -59.23
C PRO A 883 21.69 1.56 -59.06
N ASP A 884 22.52 1.71 -60.10
CA ASP A 884 23.71 2.56 -60.05
C ASP A 884 23.50 3.96 -60.65
N GLU A 885 22.29 4.25 -61.14
CA GLU A 885 21.99 5.50 -61.82
C GLU A 885 21.63 6.60 -60.80
N ARG A 886 22.23 7.77 -60.97
CA ARG A 886 21.97 8.95 -60.13
C ARG A 886 21.47 10.10 -61.00
N LEU A 887 20.31 10.65 -60.64
CA LEU A 887 19.63 11.71 -61.38
C LEU A 887 19.63 13.01 -60.59
N GLN A 888 19.83 14.13 -61.27
CA GLN A 888 19.62 15.46 -60.69
C GLN A 888 18.14 15.79 -60.75
N ALA A 889 17.49 15.85 -59.59
CA ALA A 889 16.06 16.13 -59.46
C ALA A 889 15.74 17.63 -59.38
N GLY A 890 16.72 18.47 -59.06
CA GLY A 890 16.60 19.93 -59.02
C GLY A 890 17.97 20.58 -58.79
N GLU A 891 18.09 21.83 -59.24
CA GLU A 891 19.25 22.70 -59.01
C GLU A 891 18.75 24.12 -58.79
N TRP A 892 19.32 24.80 -57.79
CA TRP A 892 18.98 26.15 -57.42
C TRP A 892 20.25 26.94 -57.12
N THR A 893 20.30 28.17 -57.60
CA THR A 893 21.44 29.06 -57.40
C THR A 893 20.96 30.33 -56.72
N VAL A 894 21.65 30.76 -55.66
CA VAL A 894 21.35 32.00 -54.94
C VAL A 894 22.61 32.82 -54.71
N ARG A 895 22.48 34.14 -54.79
CA ARG A 895 23.54 35.10 -54.49
C ARG A 895 22.90 36.33 -53.88
N ASN A 896 23.20 36.58 -52.61
CA ASN A 896 22.53 37.60 -51.79
C ASN A 896 20.99 37.52 -51.92
N SER A 897 20.46 36.30 -51.92
CA SER A 897 19.06 36.00 -52.23
C SER A 897 18.61 34.67 -51.60
N THR A 898 17.31 34.39 -51.73
CA THR A 898 16.71 33.11 -51.32
C THR A 898 15.96 32.47 -52.47
N ALA A 899 15.84 31.14 -52.46
CA ALA A 899 15.07 30.37 -53.42
C ALA A 899 14.36 29.19 -52.75
N ALA A 900 13.09 28.95 -53.12
CA ALA A 900 12.37 27.75 -52.69
C ALA A 900 12.89 26.52 -53.45
N THR A 901 13.29 25.48 -52.73
CA THR A 901 13.88 24.26 -53.29
C THR A 901 12.88 23.11 -53.26
N ASN A 902 11.93 23.13 -54.20
CA ASN A 902 10.94 22.06 -54.37
C ASN A 902 11.37 21.14 -55.50
N ALA A 903 11.53 19.85 -55.22
CA ALA A 903 11.69 18.83 -56.24
C ALA A 903 10.45 17.94 -56.24
N GLY A 904 9.84 17.75 -57.41
CA GLY A 904 8.62 16.95 -57.56
C GLY A 904 8.79 15.52 -57.01
N ASN A 905 7.68 14.84 -56.80
CA ASN A 905 7.64 13.53 -56.15
C ASN A 905 8.61 12.51 -56.77
N ARG A 906 9.28 11.71 -55.93
CA ARG A 906 10.22 10.66 -56.34
C ARG A 906 9.90 9.35 -55.66
N ARG A 907 9.87 8.25 -56.41
CA ARG A 907 9.75 6.92 -55.80
C ARG A 907 11.11 6.50 -55.27
N LEU A 908 11.15 6.04 -54.02
CA LEU A 908 12.33 5.50 -53.37
C LEU A 908 12.07 4.08 -52.89
N ARG A 909 13.12 3.26 -52.89
CA ARG A 909 13.20 1.99 -52.18
C ARG A 909 13.99 2.16 -50.90
N LYS A 910 13.71 1.33 -49.90
CA LYS A 910 14.46 1.26 -48.65
C LYS A 910 15.95 1.07 -48.94
N GLY A 911 16.78 1.94 -48.35
CA GLY A 911 18.23 1.94 -48.50
C GLY A 911 18.74 2.85 -49.63
N GLU A 912 17.87 3.37 -50.51
CA GLU A 912 18.31 4.28 -51.57
C GLU A 912 18.74 5.65 -51.01
N ILE A 913 19.68 6.27 -51.72
CA ILE A 913 20.39 7.47 -51.27
C ILE A 913 19.90 8.70 -52.02
N VAL A 914 19.56 9.74 -51.27
CA VAL A 914 19.30 11.09 -51.78
C VAL A 914 20.35 12.04 -51.22
N ASP A 915 21.12 12.69 -52.10
CA ASP A 915 22.17 13.64 -51.70
C ASP A 915 21.71 15.08 -51.96
N CYS A 916 21.73 15.89 -50.91
CA CYS A 916 21.57 17.34 -50.95
C CYS A 916 22.97 17.96 -50.99
N VAL A 917 23.39 18.37 -52.18
CA VAL A 917 24.77 18.81 -52.48
C VAL A 917 24.79 20.33 -52.58
N VAL A 918 25.80 20.98 -52.00
CA VAL A 918 26.01 22.44 -52.09
C VAL A 918 27.47 22.76 -52.41
N ASP A 919 27.68 23.49 -53.51
CA ASP A 919 28.99 23.98 -53.97
C ASP A 919 28.98 25.51 -54.21
N CYS A 920 30.16 26.14 -54.19
CA CYS A 920 30.31 27.56 -54.49
C CYS A 920 30.25 27.82 -56.02
N LEU A 921 29.73 28.97 -56.44
CA LEU A 921 29.70 29.34 -57.88
C LEU A 921 31.07 29.79 -58.41
N GLY A 922 31.96 30.25 -57.53
CA GLY A 922 33.30 30.75 -57.85
C GLY A 922 34.30 30.25 -56.81
N GLN A 923 34.87 31.17 -56.02
CA GLN A 923 35.60 30.82 -54.79
C GLN A 923 34.63 30.72 -53.61
N GLU A 924 34.92 29.85 -52.64
CA GLU A 924 34.09 29.60 -51.46
C GLU A 924 34.13 30.74 -50.41
N SER A 925 35.02 31.71 -50.55
CA SER A 925 35.18 32.81 -49.59
C SER A 925 33.90 33.61 -49.37
N SER A 926 33.45 33.70 -48.12
CA SER A 926 32.22 34.41 -47.70
C SER A 926 30.92 33.82 -48.24
N ASP A 927 30.90 32.54 -48.62
CA ASP A 927 29.74 31.90 -49.26
C ASP A 927 28.86 31.03 -48.33
N SER A 928 28.84 31.28 -47.02
CA SER A 928 27.97 30.56 -46.07
C SER A 928 26.50 30.49 -46.54
N PHE A 929 25.88 29.32 -46.38
CA PHE A 929 24.52 29.05 -46.85
C PHE A 929 23.59 28.55 -45.73
N GLY A 930 22.30 28.83 -45.89
CA GLY A 930 21.22 28.18 -45.16
C GLY A 930 20.43 27.29 -46.09
N TRP A 931 20.23 26.02 -45.74
CA TRP A 931 19.37 25.10 -46.49
C TRP A 931 18.82 23.99 -45.59
N ALA A 932 17.74 24.27 -44.86
CA ALA A 932 17.00 23.27 -44.10
C ALA A 932 16.01 22.54 -45.03
N VAL A 933 16.31 21.29 -45.36
CA VAL A 933 15.53 20.48 -46.30
C VAL A 933 14.57 19.59 -45.52
N VAL A 934 13.32 19.53 -45.98
CA VAL A 934 12.26 18.72 -45.40
C VAL A 934 11.84 17.66 -46.41
N PHE A 935 11.97 16.42 -46.00
CA PHE A 935 11.62 15.24 -46.78
C PHE A 935 10.35 14.62 -46.21
N THR A 936 9.28 14.56 -46.99
CA THR A 936 8.04 13.87 -46.63
C THR A 936 7.94 12.58 -47.42
N LEU A 937 8.11 11.44 -46.76
CA LEU A 937 8.04 10.12 -47.39
C LEU A 937 6.68 9.49 -47.11
N SER A 938 5.89 9.25 -48.15
CA SER A 938 4.62 8.52 -48.11
C SER A 938 4.87 7.05 -48.44
N PRO A 939 4.79 6.12 -47.46
CA PRO A 939 5.07 4.71 -47.67
C PRO A 939 4.11 4.02 -48.65
N THR A 940 4.59 3.00 -49.37
CA THR A 940 3.74 2.18 -50.26
C THR A 940 2.81 1.22 -49.53
N ASP A 941 3.03 0.98 -48.23
CA ASP A 941 2.27 0.04 -47.40
C ASP A 941 1.03 0.67 -46.72
N GLY A 942 0.66 1.89 -47.12
CA GLY A 942 -0.53 2.60 -46.61
C GLY A 942 -0.36 3.25 -45.24
N LYS A 943 0.84 3.23 -44.65
CA LYS A 943 1.13 3.95 -43.39
C LYS A 943 1.15 5.48 -43.60
N PRO A 944 0.94 6.27 -42.54
CA PRO A 944 1.02 7.74 -42.61
C PRO A 944 2.38 8.22 -43.14
N ALA A 945 2.37 9.32 -43.89
CA ALA A 945 3.58 9.95 -44.38
C ALA A 945 4.47 10.41 -43.21
N SER A 946 5.78 10.15 -43.32
CA SER A 946 6.77 10.53 -42.31
C SER A 946 7.57 11.74 -42.76
N ARG A 947 7.71 12.73 -41.88
CA ARG A 947 8.48 13.97 -42.13
C ARG A 947 9.90 13.83 -41.56
N TYR A 948 10.90 14.10 -42.39
CA TYR A 948 12.32 14.07 -42.07
C TYR A 948 12.92 15.45 -42.34
N ASP A 949 13.05 16.25 -41.29
CA ASP A 949 13.56 17.62 -41.36
C ASP A 949 15.05 17.64 -41.02
N SER A 950 15.87 18.01 -42.00
CA SER A 950 17.33 17.92 -41.90
C SER A 950 17.93 18.81 -40.82
N ALA A 951 17.25 19.88 -40.41
CA ALA A 951 17.72 20.78 -39.37
C ALA A 951 17.39 20.23 -37.97
N SER A 952 16.15 19.80 -37.75
CA SER A 952 15.76 19.20 -36.46
C SER A 952 16.43 17.84 -36.20
N ALA A 953 16.77 17.10 -37.26
CA ALA A 953 17.45 15.82 -37.18
C ALA A 953 18.99 15.94 -37.13
N PHE A 954 19.54 17.16 -37.16
CA PHE A 954 20.97 17.39 -37.21
C PHE A 954 21.64 17.08 -35.87
N ALA A 955 22.36 15.96 -35.81
CA ALA A 955 23.04 15.49 -34.61
C ALA A 955 24.39 14.84 -34.95
N GLY A 956 25.34 14.98 -34.03
CA GLY A 956 26.62 14.26 -34.06
C GLY A 956 26.46 12.75 -33.86
N PRO A 957 27.50 11.93 -34.14
CA PRO A 957 27.51 10.53 -33.74
C PRO A 957 27.26 10.43 -32.23
N THR A 958 26.25 9.66 -31.82
CA THR A 958 26.02 9.35 -30.40
C THR A 958 26.95 8.18 -30.05
N PRO A 959 28.04 8.38 -29.29
CA PRO A 959 28.82 7.24 -28.83
C PRO A 959 27.91 6.30 -28.02
N PRO A 960 28.05 4.96 -28.15
CA PRO A 960 27.33 4.04 -27.28
C PRO A 960 27.78 4.32 -25.84
N THR A 961 26.93 4.99 -25.07
CA THR A 961 27.22 5.39 -23.70
C THR A 961 26.60 4.36 -22.76
N GLY A 962 27.11 3.13 -22.78
CA GLY A 962 26.64 2.10 -21.86
C GLY A 962 26.78 0.66 -22.36
N PRO A 963 26.38 -0.32 -21.52
CA PRO A 963 26.32 -1.72 -21.91
C PRO A 963 25.28 -1.94 -23.03
N PRO A 964 25.39 -3.05 -23.81
CA PRO A 964 24.45 -3.36 -24.87
C PRO A 964 22.99 -3.35 -24.39
N LEU A 965 22.06 -2.83 -25.20
CA LEU A 965 20.63 -2.78 -24.85
C LEU A 965 20.04 -4.16 -24.49
N ALA A 966 20.51 -5.23 -25.13
CA ALA A 966 20.15 -6.60 -24.76
C ALA A 966 20.61 -6.97 -23.34
N ALA A 967 21.78 -6.51 -22.91
CA ALA A 967 22.26 -6.70 -21.54
C ALA A 967 21.45 -5.87 -20.54
N GLN A 968 21.11 -4.63 -20.90
CA GLN A 968 20.21 -3.80 -20.08
C GLN A 968 18.84 -4.45 -19.91
N ALA A 969 18.24 -5.00 -20.99
CA ALA A 969 16.97 -5.71 -20.95
C ALA A 969 17.04 -6.98 -20.09
N ALA A 970 18.07 -7.81 -20.27
CA ALA A 970 18.30 -9.00 -19.47
C ALA A 970 18.42 -8.65 -17.97
N HIS A 971 19.15 -7.58 -17.66
CA HIS A 971 19.31 -7.13 -16.29
C HIS A 971 18.03 -6.54 -15.70
N ALA A 972 17.26 -5.76 -16.47
CA ALA A 972 15.98 -5.21 -16.04
C ALA A 972 14.97 -6.32 -15.70
N LEU A 973 14.91 -7.38 -16.51
CA LEU A 973 14.11 -8.57 -16.23
C LEU A 973 14.56 -9.25 -14.93
N GLU A 974 15.87 -9.42 -14.74
CA GLU A 974 16.43 -10.02 -13.53
C GLU A 974 16.06 -9.22 -12.27
N LEU A 975 16.12 -7.88 -12.33
CA LEU A 975 15.69 -7.01 -11.23
C LEU A 975 14.20 -7.16 -10.94
N ALA A 976 13.35 -7.22 -11.97
CA ALA A 976 11.90 -7.29 -11.81
C ALA A 976 11.40 -8.66 -11.33
N GLN A 977 11.96 -9.74 -11.85
CA GLN A 977 11.49 -11.12 -11.63
C GLN A 977 12.38 -11.94 -10.70
N ALA A 978 13.52 -11.41 -10.24
CA ALA A 978 14.49 -12.13 -9.40
C ALA A 978 15.02 -13.44 -10.05
N ARG A 979 15.00 -13.52 -11.39
CA ARG A 979 15.49 -14.65 -12.18
C ARG A 979 16.08 -14.18 -13.51
N PRO A 980 17.05 -14.89 -14.09
CA PRO A 980 17.49 -14.62 -15.46
C PRO A 980 16.36 -14.88 -16.47
N ALA A 981 16.55 -14.38 -17.69
CA ALA A 981 15.65 -14.66 -18.81
C ALA A 981 15.60 -16.16 -19.11
N GLN A 982 14.39 -16.66 -19.34
CA GLN A 982 14.16 -18.01 -19.85
C GLN A 982 14.42 -18.08 -21.36
N GLU A 983 14.46 -19.30 -21.89
CA GLU A 983 14.67 -19.53 -23.32
C GLU A 983 13.61 -18.79 -24.16
N GLY A 984 14.06 -18.03 -25.17
CA GLY A 984 13.20 -17.20 -26.02
C GLY A 984 12.67 -15.91 -25.38
N GLU A 985 12.73 -15.73 -24.06
CA GLU A 985 12.23 -14.53 -23.39
C GLU A 985 13.05 -13.30 -23.78
N LEU A 986 14.39 -13.41 -23.76
CA LEU A 986 15.26 -12.30 -24.15
C LEU A 986 15.12 -11.91 -25.64
N GLU A 987 14.85 -12.89 -26.51
CA GLU A 987 14.54 -12.64 -27.93
C GLU A 987 13.29 -11.76 -28.08
N LEU A 988 12.24 -12.03 -27.30
CA LEU A 988 11.03 -11.21 -27.25
C LEU A 988 11.29 -9.80 -26.71
N LEU A 989 12.11 -9.66 -25.66
CA LEU A 989 12.48 -8.35 -25.12
C LEU A 989 13.28 -7.53 -26.14
N VAL A 990 14.21 -8.16 -26.86
CA VAL A 990 15.00 -7.48 -27.90
C VAL A 990 14.12 -7.08 -29.09
N ALA A 991 13.21 -7.95 -29.55
CA ALA A 991 12.24 -7.62 -30.58
C ALA A 991 11.29 -6.46 -30.15
N PHE A 992 10.91 -6.43 -28.87
CA PHE A 992 10.15 -5.30 -28.31
C PHE A 992 10.95 -4.00 -28.40
N LEU A 993 12.23 -4.00 -28.00
CA LEU A 993 13.09 -2.82 -28.07
C LEU A 993 13.25 -2.30 -29.50
N GLU A 994 13.43 -3.18 -30.49
CA GLU A 994 13.49 -2.80 -31.90
C GLU A 994 12.21 -2.11 -32.37
N ASN A 995 11.04 -2.66 -31.98
CA ASN A 995 9.74 -2.08 -32.33
C ASN A 995 9.57 -0.70 -31.67
N GLN A 996 9.94 -0.55 -30.39
CA GLN A 996 9.91 0.73 -29.69
C GLN A 996 10.86 1.75 -30.33
N ALA A 997 12.08 1.33 -30.69
CA ALA A 997 13.07 2.21 -31.31
C ALA A 997 12.61 2.71 -32.69
N ALA A 998 11.89 1.88 -33.44
CA ALA A 998 11.26 2.29 -34.70
C ALA A 998 10.13 3.32 -34.49
N ARG A 999 9.29 3.13 -33.47
CA ARG A 999 8.14 4.02 -33.18
C ARG A 999 8.55 5.36 -32.57
N LEU A 1000 9.58 5.37 -31.73
CA LEU A 1000 10.03 6.54 -30.99
C LEU A 1000 11.18 7.30 -31.68
N ARG A 1001 11.45 6.97 -32.96
CA ARG A 1001 12.53 7.58 -33.74
C ARG A 1001 12.44 9.11 -33.70
N GLY A 1002 13.59 9.76 -33.45
CA GLY A 1002 13.70 11.22 -33.40
C GLY A 1002 13.63 11.80 -31.99
N LEU A 1003 13.35 11.00 -30.95
CA LEU A 1003 13.50 11.46 -29.57
C LEU A 1003 14.98 11.65 -29.19
N PRO A 1004 15.37 12.78 -28.57
CA PRO A 1004 16.76 13.04 -28.16
C PRO A 1004 17.36 11.99 -27.21
N ALA A 1005 16.53 11.31 -26.41
CA ALA A 1005 16.93 10.27 -25.46
C ALA A 1005 16.28 8.91 -25.81
N LEU A 1006 16.38 8.50 -27.08
CA LEU A 1006 15.71 7.30 -27.61
C LEU A 1006 15.99 6.04 -26.78
N GLU A 1007 17.25 5.76 -26.44
CA GLU A 1007 17.63 4.58 -25.66
C GLU A 1007 16.94 4.54 -24.28
N GLN A 1008 16.93 5.68 -23.58
CA GLN A 1008 16.27 5.80 -22.28
C GLN A 1008 14.75 5.61 -22.41
N ALA A 1009 14.13 6.15 -23.47
CA ALA A 1009 12.70 6.03 -23.69
C ALA A 1009 12.27 4.58 -23.97
N ILE A 1010 12.99 3.86 -24.85
CA ILE A 1010 12.67 2.45 -25.15
C ILE A 1010 12.87 1.55 -23.92
N MET A 1011 13.92 1.79 -23.13
CA MET A 1011 14.18 1.05 -21.89
C MET A 1011 13.16 1.36 -20.81
N THR A 1012 12.71 2.62 -20.71
CA THR A 1012 11.63 3.02 -19.79
C THR A 1012 10.33 2.29 -20.12
N ASN A 1013 9.97 2.21 -21.41
CA ASN A 1013 8.79 1.47 -21.86
C ASN A 1013 8.92 -0.04 -21.56
N LEU A 1014 10.10 -0.63 -21.74
CA LEU A 1014 10.35 -2.02 -21.36
C LEU A 1014 10.16 -2.24 -19.85
N CYS A 1015 10.78 -1.39 -19.03
CA CYS A 1015 10.69 -1.47 -17.57
C CYS A 1015 9.25 -1.29 -17.08
N GLN A 1016 8.47 -0.42 -17.73
CA GLN A 1016 7.04 -0.27 -17.45
C GLN A 1016 6.27 -1.56 -17.73
N GLN A 1017 6.55 -2.25 -18.84
CA GLN A 1017 5.92 -3.55 -19.12
C GLN A 1017 6.31 -4.60 -18.07
N LEU A 1018 7.58 -4.64 -17.65
CA LEU A 1018 8.03 -5.61 -16.64
C LEU A 1018 7.32 -5.41 -15.30
N LEU A 1019 7.18 -4.16 -14.85
CA LEU A 1019 6.51 -3.79 -13.59
C LEU A 1019 4.98 -3.99 -13.64
N SER A 1020 4.38 -4.07 -14.83
CA SER A 1020 2.92 -4.23 -15.00
C SER A 1020 2.48 -5.68 -15.28
N THR A 1021 3.41 -6.65 -15.27
CA THR A 1021 3.08 -8.06 -15.47
C THR A 1021 2.33 -8.67 -14.28
N ASN A 1022 1.50 -9.68 -14.55
CA ASN A 1022 0.91 -10.50 -13.49
C ASN A 1022 2.00 -11.21 -12.67
N GLU A 1023 3.11 -11.66 -13.26
CA GLU A 1023 4.22 -12.29 -12.53
C GLU A 1023 4.79 -11.35 -11.44
N PHE A 1024 4.80 -10.03 -11.69
CA PHE A 1024 5.24 -9.04 -10.71
C PHE A 1024 4.27 -8.86 -9.53
N LEU A 1025 3.00 -9.22 -9.70
CA LEU A 1025 1.98 -9.07 -8.67
C LEU A 1025 1.88 -10.28 -7.73
N TYR A 1026 2.49 -11.42 -8.05
CA TYR A 1026 2.34 -12.66 -7.27
C TYR A 1026 3.64 -13.06 -6.57
N VAL A 1027 3.50 -13.82 -5.49
CA VAL A 1027 4.61 -14.35 -4.70
C VAL A 1027 5.46 -15.34 -5.51
N ASP A 1028 4.79 -16.26 -6.21
CA ASP A 1028 5.39 -17.37 -6.95
C ASP A 1028 5.59 -17.08 -8.44
#